data_AF-A0A0V0QEL0-F1
#
_entry.id   AF-A0A0V0QEL0-F1
#
_cell.length_a   1.000
_cell.length_b   1.000
_cell.length_c   1.000
_cell.angle_alpha   90.00
_cell.angle_beta   90.00
_cell.angle_gamma   90.00
#
_symmetry.space_group_name_H-M   'P 1'
#
loop_
_entity.id
_entity.type
_entity.pdbx_description
1 polymer ?
#
loop_
_entity_poly.entity_id
_entity_poly.type
_entity_poly.pdbx_seq_one_letter_code
_entity_poly.pdbx_strand_id
1 'polypeptide(L)'
;MQKLLGKIWKKSEQQEQQVKNKSKGIVGNNNEIVKEIEVNGQKVKIPKEHANASVEEQENCPFMKMQKQKEQNNQIVDTEAVMPFQKKEKKPKGGCPFMPSENKKNPPLQLDLELKYDMKYISPKNYLISNKGFNLFKKNQKERKIFDSYPVYLKHSMFHQEDDLMVKARKCEISQKFFIFDQFREKGNKFLKKNDLEMALNCYEHALSVVRWIELLDEDDIEYEKELKQKQIENVKKREEEEKKKKLEKKTKRGAKLQSINSKQRQKQRDQELKEEIEDMAEESDYEEIEPVESEEEKKKRIEEQEERQRLLYEKARQQILKSSLPNSNQNSNNSNEETNEESKSNKDNLSECDSLDRGIRSDEDFDMSEEEDEELEQKQEQIGKELEEQEESKEEIQEKLRQEEKKQKIQQKRKERKEKEENLRKKNYLKEKIEDEDYDTRSDIAIGDQQDLLERKAELDREQRDEQRKEEKLKELIKEYELEDNQEEFQEEIEEIQRESARIRMEEKEISQEEIEKQKKQREKKAKEMLEMEEEDKEFRKKYKLFLSNFNDENTRLFDGEDLKDAHDIDMRQGMLLTILMSIAIVYLKLGHYSNAIEALEDSDKVAQMKSSQIYFRKAQAICYNKSASLQMLQKGKEDIILALKIKSTEKMFKQEKGILKILNLSDHEEAYQSLAIEITDRIHRKKEEETEKIRNLLERAAEIEEIYQEMVEDGRKQAGEEDEEEDIRWSLDKEGKKFEGNELKIFLKIRELEENKEKEITRIIVEKHYSMVDFYVEQMKIEKVRGAQEELQKALAVQNEMNFYYELDLQEKSQNQIVQEVNKEFKVELGLERVQKRLNKLKMEYARDIYEQGNFNFYILEYAIKEYFKRLYNLKNRLEQMQEDRLKKKKSLNNNNSQDNKPGFGSPLSLSNLFSAGGVFQIAFLLFLVVLVLSFFNSDLAKNMNIEQIFKIGFPGFSFK
;
A
#
# COMPACT_ATOMS: atom_id res chain seq x y z
N MET A 1 -35.62 -4.30 -40.16
CA MET A 1 -35.12 -4.18 -38.77
C MET A 1 -35.96 -3.26 -37.87
N GLN A 2 -36.22 -1.99 -38.23
CA GLN A 2 -36.99 -1.07 -37.35
C GLN A 2 -38.38 -1.59 -36.91
N LYS A 3 -39.13 -2.26 -37.79
CA LYS A 3 -40.40 -2.92 -37.42
C LYS A 3 -40.22 -4.07 -36.41
N LEU A 4 -39.06 -4.72 -36.40
CA LEU A 4 -38.74 -5.80 -35.47
C LEU A 4 -38.34 -5.22 -34.10
N LEU A 5 -37.51 -4.17 -34.10
CA LEU A 5 -37.16 -3.40 -32.90
C LEU A 5 -38.39 -2.77 -32.24
N GLY A 6 -39.33 -2.22 -33.02
CA GLY A 6 -40.60 -1.70 -32.50
C GLY A 6 -41.50 -2.77 -31.87
N LYS A 7 -41.46 -4.02 -32.36
CA LYS A 7 -42.19 -5.14 -31.75
C LYS A 7 -41.52 -5.63 -30.45
N ILE A 8 -40.19 -5.61 -30.38
CA ILE A 8 -39.44 -5.96 -29.17
C ILE A 8 -39.66 -4.91 -28.08
N TRP A 9 -39.61 -3.63 -28.44
CA TRP A 9 -39.86 -2.53 -27.50
C TRP A 9 -41.28 -2.55 -26.93
N LYS A 10 -42.31 -2.76 -27.78
CA LYS A 10 -43.69 -2.93 -27.29
C LYS A 10 -43.90 -4.16 -26.40
N LYS A 11 -43.18 -5.26 -26.65
CA LYS A 11 -43.22 -6.46 -25.78
C LYS A 11 -42.56 -6.20 -24.42
N SER A 12 -41.44 -5.46 -24.41
CA SER A 12 -40.76 -5.00 -23.19
C SER A 12 -41.69 -4.10 -22.36
N GLU A 13 -42.34 -3.12 -23.00
CA GLU A 13 -43.26 -2.18 -22.34
C GLU A 13 -44.50 -2.89 -21.75
N GLN A 14 -45.02 -3.90 -22.44
CA GLN A 14 -46.12 -4.74 -21.94
C GLN A 14 -45.69 -5.62 -20.75
N GLN A 15 -44.46 -6.15 -20.76
CA GLN A 15 -43.93 -6.90 -19.62
C GLN A 15 -43.70 -5.98 -18.41
N GLU A 16 -43.20 -4.76 -18.61
CA GLU A 16 -43.02 -3.78 -17.55
C GLU A 16 -44.36 -3.32 -16.95
N GLN A 17 -45.39 -3.15 -17.77
CA GLN A 17 -46.75 -2.87 -17.28
C GLN A 17 -47.38 -4.05 -16.54
N GLN A 18 -47.12 -5.30 -16.96
CA GLN A 18 -47.57 -6.48 -16.22
C GLN A 18 -46.86 -6.62 -14.86
N VAL A 19 -45.58 -6.26 -14.77
CA VAL A 19 -44.84 -6.24 -13.49
C VAL A 19 -45.33 -5.09 -12.59
N LYS A 20 -45.59 -3.90 -13.14
CA LYS A 20 -46.19 -2.76 -12.41
C LYS A 20 -47.62 -3.03 -11.94
N ASN A 21 -48.40 -3.82 -12.68
CA ASN A 21 -49.75 -4.21 -12.28
C ASN A 21 -49.74 -5.35 -11.25
N LYS A 22 -48.75 -6.24 -11.27
CA LYS A 22 -48.54 -7.25 -10.21
C LYS A 22 -48.02 -6.64 -8.90
N SER A 23 -47.22 -5.57 -8.95
CA SER A 23 -46.70 -4.90 -7.76
C SER A 23 -47.71 -3.94 -7.10
N LYS A 24 -48.74 -3.49 -7.82
CA LYS A 24 -49.85 -2.68 -7.26
C LYS A 24 -50.94 -3.50 -6.54
N GLY A 25 -50.86 -4.83 -6.55
CA GLY A 25 -51.84 -5.72 -5.90
C GLY A 25 -51.54 -6.14 -4.46
N ILE A 26 -50.37 -5.79 -3.88
CA ILE A 26 -49.91 -6.35 -2.58
C ILE A 26 -49.45 -5.25 -1.60
N VAL A 27 -49.93 -4.01 -1.75
CA VAL A 27 -49.79 -2.99 -0.69
C VAL A 27 -51.17 -2.44 -0.37
N GLY A 28 -51.98 -3.28 0.28
CA GLY A 28 -53.14 -2.84 1.03
C GLY A 28 -52.66 -2.05 2.24
N ASN A 29 -53.03 -0.77 2.29
CA ASN A 29 -52.95 0.08 3.47
C ASN A 29 -53.84 -0.51 4.58
N ASN A 30 -53.29 -1.40 5.41
CA ASN A 30 -53.92 -1.82 6.67
C ASN A 30 -53.58 -0.82 7.79
N ASN A 31 -54.13 0.39 7.68
CA ASN A 31 -54.41 1.22 8.85
C ASN A 31 -55.92 1.19 9.06
N GLU A 32 -56.42 0.07 9.58
CA GLU A 32 -57.81 -0.04 10.00
C GLU A 32 -58.03 0.66 11.34
N ILE A 33 -59.07 1.47 11.33
CA ILE A 33 -59.63 2.26 12.44
C ILE A 33 -60.15 1.29 13.50
N VAL A 34 -59.46 1.23 14.64
CA VAL A 34 -59.85 0.43 15.81
C VAL A 34 -60.83 1.22 16.69
N LYS A 35 -61.94 0.59 17.12
CA LYS A 35 -62.89 1.18 18.06
C LYS A 35 -62.54 0.70 19.47
N GLU A 36 -62.30 1.63 20.39
CA GLU A 36 -62.11 1.32 21.82
C GLU A 36 -63.48 1.11 22.48
N ILE A 37 -63.65 -0.02 23.16
CA ILE A 37 -64.84 -0.32 23.96
C ILE A 37 -64.38 -0.61 25.39
N GLU A 38 -65.10 -0.09 26.38
CA GLU A 38 -64.78 -0.28 27.78
C GLU A 38 -65.57 -1.47 28.33
N VAL A 39 -64.87 -2.54 28.71
CA VAL A 39 -65.46 -3.74 29.32
C VAL A 39 -64.83 -3.92 30.69
N ASN A 40 -65.64 -3.92 31.75
CA ASN A 40 -65.19 -4.02 33.14
C ASN A 40 -64.11 -2.98 33.55
N GLY A 41 -64.20 -1.75 33.06
CA GLY A 41 -63.29 -0.65 33.41
C GLY A 41 -61.93 -0.70 32.71
N GLN A 42 -61.73 -1.61 31.75
CA GLN A 42 -60.55 -1.64 30.89
C GLN A 42 -60.94 -1.35 29.43
N LYS A 43 -60.20 -0.44 28.80
CA LYS A 43 -60.38 -0.09 27.39
C LYS A 43 -59.73 -1.15 26.52
N VAL A 44 -60.54 -1.91 25.79
CA VAL A 44 -60.09 -2.95 24.87
C VAL A 44 -60.32 -2.50 23.42
N LYS A 45 -59.30 -2.69 22.60
CA LYS A 45 -59.25 -2.32 21.18
C LYS A 45 -59.72 -3.50 20.32
N ILE A 46 -60.88 -3.37 19.67
CA ILE A 46 -61.49 -4.44 18.85
C ILE A 46 -61.57 -4.02 17.37
N PRO A 47 -61.21 -4.88 16.40
CA PRO A 47 -61.42 -4.64 14.97
C PRO A 47 -62.90 -4.35 14.63
N LYS A 48 -63.17 -3.43 13.71
CA LYS A 48 -64.54 -2.98 13.36
C LYS A 48 -65.47 -4.11 12.94
N GLU A 49 -64.95 -5.18 12.34
CA GLU A 49 -65.72 -6.33 11.87
C GLU A 49 -66.38 -7.13 13.02
N HIS A 50 -65.91 -6.97 14.26
CA HIS A 50 -66.47 -7.65 15.44
C HIS A 50 -67.31 -6.74 16.36
N ALA A 51 -67.48 -5.46 16.00
CA ALA A 51 -68.16 -4.48 16.84
C ALA A 51 -69.68 -4.73 16.98
N ASN A 52 -70.27 -5.52 16.08
CA ASN A 52 -71.70 -5.82 16.06
C ASN A 52 -72.03 -7.30 16.38
N ALA A 53 -71.03 -8.12 16.72
CA ALA A 53 -71.26 -9.52 17.06
C ALA A 53 -71.99 -9.63 18.42
N SER A 54 -72.90 -10.58 18.53
CA SER A 54 -73.63 -10.83 19.78
C SER A 54 -72.68 -11.27 20.90
N VAL A 55 -73.06 -11.04 22.17
CA VAL A 55 -72.22 -11.37 23.34
C VAL A 55 -71.82 -12.86 23.34
N GLU A 56 -72.71 -13.75 22.90
CA GLU A 56 -72.42 -15.19 22.78
C GLU A 56 -71.41 -15.54 21.68
N GLU A 57 -71.38 -14.78 20.57
CA GLU A 57 -70.37 -14.93 19.51
C GLU A 57 -69.00 -14.36 19.91
N GLN A 58 -68.99 -13.29 20.71
CA GLN A 58 -67.76 -12.73 21.27
C GLN A 58 -67.09 -13.68 22.27
N GLU A 59 -67.87 -14.43 23.06
CA GLU A 59 -67.33 -15.42 24.00
C GLU A 59 -66.80 -16.68 23.31
N ASN A 60 -67.31 -17.04 22.14
CA ASN A 60 -66.82 -18.16 21.35
C ASN A 60 -65.70 -17.80 20.38
N CYS A 61 -65.38 -16.52 20.22
CA CYS A 61 -64.29 -16.05 19.37
C CYS A 61 -62.93 -16.62 19.84
N PRO A 62 -62.19 -17.34 18.98
CA PRO A 62 -60.88 -17.92 19.32
C PRO A 62 -59.87 -16.87 19.81
N PHE A 63 -59.96 -15.64 19.29
CA PHE A 63 -59.11 -14.51 19.70
C PHE A 63 -59.34 -14.11 21.15
N MET A 64 -60.61 -14.01 21.59
CA MET A 64 -60.97 -13.65 22.97
C MET A 64 -60.63 -14.75 23.96
N LYS A 65 -60.76 -16.04 23.56
CA LYS A 65 -60.27 -17.18 24.37
C LYS A 65 -58.75 -17.13 24.55
N MET A 66 -58.01 -16.72 23.52
CA MET A 66 -56.55 -16.58 23.58
C MET A 66 -56.10 -15.38 24.44
N GLN A 67 -56.87 -14.29 24.46
CA GLN A 67 -56.63 -13.14 25.36
C GLN A 67 -56.92 -13.49 26.83
N LYS A 68 -58.05 -14.15 27.12
CA LYS A 68 -58.36 -14.62 28.48
C LYS A 68 -57.31 -15.59 29.03
N GLN A 69 -56.73 -16.46 28.20
CA GLN A 69 -55.60 -17.32 28.61
C GLN A 69 -54.32 -16.53 28.91
N LYS A 70 -54.04 -15.42 28.20
CA LYS A 70 -52.91 -14.54 28.51
C LYS A 70 -53.10 -13.76 29.81
N GLU A 71 -54.33 -13.35 30.11
CA GLU A 71 -54.65 -12.65 31.35
C GLU A 71 -54.64 -13.59 32.57
N GLN A 72 -55.14 -14.82 32.42
CA GLN A 72 -55.06 -15.85 33.47
C GLN A 72 -53.62 -16.27 33.77
N ASN A 73 -52.74 -16.33 32.77
CA ASN A 73 -51.31 -16.59 32.99
C ASN A 73 -50.56 -15.42 33.65
N ASN A 74 -51.08 -14.19 33.53
CA ASN A 74 -50.49 -13.02 34.17
C ASN A 74 -50.97 -12.80 35.63
N GLN A 75 -52.10 -13.39 36.03
CA GLN A 75 -52.62 -13.28 37.41
C GLN A 75 -52.02 -14.30 38.40
N ILE A 76 -51.21 -15.27 37.94
CA ILE A 76 -50.59 -16.28 38.83
C ILE A 76 -49.27 -15.78 39.47
N VAL A 77 -48.79 -14.57 39.14
CA VAL A 77 -47.46 -14.10 39.60
C VAL A 77 -47.50 -13.13 40.79
N ASP A 78 -48.66 -12.59 41.18
CA ASP A 78 -48.74 -11.49 42.16
C ASP A 78 -49.49 -11.81 43.46
N THR A 79 -49.11 -12.91 44.13
CA THR A 79 -49.41 -13.07 45.57
C THR A 79 -48.23 -13.69 46.30
N GLU A 80 -47.25 -12.88 46.70
CA GLU A 80 -46.46 -13.17 47.91
C GLU A 80 -45.86 -11.88 48.53
N ALA A 81 -46.32 -11.65 49.75
CA ALA A 81 -45.84 -10.85 50.88
C ALA A 81 -44.73 -9.78 50.73
N VAL A 82 -45.08 -8.62 51.29
CA VAL A 82 -44.27 -7.44 51.62
C VAL A 82 -43.04 -7.78 52.46
N MET A 83 -41.84 -7.48 51.94
CA MET A 83 -40.61 -7.23 52.71
C MET A 83 -39.77 -6.12 52.07
N PRO A 84 -39.01 -5.35 52.86
CA PRO A 84 -38.57 -4.01 52.50
C PRO A 84 -37.38 -3.99 51.53
N PHE A 85 -37.36 -2.95 50.70
CA PHE A 85 -36.36 -2.54 49.72
C PHE A 85 -34.93 -3.06 49.97
N GLN A 86 -34.58 -4.18 49.35
CA GLN A 86 -33.23 -4.46 48.90
C GLN A 86 -33.19 -4.19 47.39
N LYS A 87 -32.23 -3.36 46.95
CA LYS A 87 -31.93 -3.14 45.53
C LYS A 87 -31.75 -4.50 44.86
N LYS A 88 -32.76 -4.95 44.10
CA LYS A 88 -32.64 -6.13 43.25
C LYS A 88 -31.61 -5.81 42.18
N GLU A 89 -30.39 -6.31 42.36
CA GLU A 89 -29.46 -6.49 41.25
C GLU A 89 -30.22 -7.23 40.15
N LYS A 90 -30.30 -6.61 38.96
CA LYS A 90 -30.93 -7.21 37.80
C LYS A 90 -30.14 -8.47 37.47
N LYS A 91 -30.61 -9.64 37.92
CA LYS A 91 -30.11 -10.93 37.41
C LYS A 91 -30.19 -10.85 35.88
N PRO A 92 -29.08 -11.08 35.15
CA PRO A 92 -29.12 -11.05 33.71
C PRO A 92 -30.16 -12.06 33.26
N LYS A 93 -31.14 -11.62 32.45
CA LYS A 93 -32.08 -12.52 31.77
C LYS A 93 -31.28 -13.28 30.70
N GLY A 94 -30.44 -14.21 31.14
CA GLY A 94 -29.62 -15.06 30.29
C GLY A 94 -30.50 -16.12 29.64
N GLY A 95 -31.16 -15.76 28.54
CA GLY A 95 -31.62 -16.77 27.59
C GLY A 95 -30.39 -17.52 27.08
N CYS A 96 -30.53 -18.84 26.91
CA CYS A 96 -29.47 -19.70 26.37
C CYS A 96 -28.84 -19.03 25.13
N PRO A 97 -27.50 -18.81 25.09
CA PRO A 97 -26.85 -18.19 23.93
C PRO A 97 -27.13 -18.94 22.62
N PHE A 98 -27.46 -20.23 22.72
CA PHE A 98 -27.75 -21.13 21.60
C PHE A 98 -29.22 -21.12 21.12
N MET A 99 -30.15 -20.45 21.82
CA MET A 99 -31.53 -20.34 21.31
C MET A 99 -31.67 -19.18 20.32
N PRO A 100 -32.16 -19.43 19.09
CA PRO A 100 -32.26 -18.42 18.06
C PRO A 100 -33.36 -17.42 18.42
N SER A 101 -32.98 -16.25 18.93
CA SER A 101 -33.84 -15.08 18.86
C SER A 101 -33.93 -14.63 17.41
N GLU A 102 -35.00 -13.96 17.00
CA GLU A 102 -35.11 -13.41 15.64
C GLU A 102 -33.94 -12.49 15.27
N ASN A 103 -33.24 -11.94 16.26
CA ASN A 103 -32.08 -11.07 16.10
C ASN A 103 -30.75 -11.81 15.93
N LYS A 104 -30.71 -13.11 16.26
CA LYS A 104 -29.56 -14.00 16.05
C LYS A 104 -29.58 -14.74 14.71
N LYS A 105 -30.64 -14.58 13.92
CA LYS A 105 -30.73 -15.22 12.59
C LYS A 105 -29.66 -14.66 11.66
N ASN A 106 -29.01 -15.56 10.92
CA ASN A 106 -28.09 -15.19 9.87
C ASN A 106 -28.83 -14.41 8.76
N PRO A 107 -28.11 -13.56 7.99
CA PRO A 107 -28.72 -12.87 6.87
C PRO A 107 -29.26 -13.88 5.83
N PRO A 108 -30.38 -13.57 5.16
CA PRO A 108 -30.98 -14.49 4.18
C PRO A 108 -30.02 -14.79 3.02
N LEU A 109 -30.16 -15.96 2.40
CA LEU A 109 -29.42 -16.32 1.19
C LEU A 109 -29.75 -15.37 0.03
N GLN A 110 -31.04 -15.09 -0.18
CA GLN A 110 -31.47 -14.05 -1.10
C GLN A 110 -31.13 -12.69 -0.49
N LEU A 111 -30.21 -12.00 -1.15
CA LEU A 111 -29.88 -10.62 -0.87
C LEU A 111 -30.30 -9.83 -2.09
N ASP A 112 -31.07 -8.76 -1.88
CA ASP A 112 -31.33 -7.78 -2.93
C ASP A 112 -30.03 -7.03 -3.19
N LEU A 113 -29.27 -7.53 -4.16
CA LEU A 113 -28.00 -6.98 -4.59
C LEU A 113 -28.16 -6.36 -5.97
N GLU A 114 -27.65 -5.16 -6.12
CA GLU A 114 -27.51 -4.52 -7.42
C GLU A 114 -26.12 -4.84 -7.98
N LEU A 115 -26.04 -5.00 -9.30
CA LEU A 115 -24.77 -5.08 -10.01
C LEU A 115 -24.02 -3.74 -9.85
N LYS A 116 -22.86 -3.75 -9.19
CA LYS A 116 -22.01 -2.57 -8.99
C LYS A 116 -20.58 -2.84 -9.42
N TYR A 117 -19.80 -1.80 -9.67
CA TYR A 117 -18.36 -1.93 -9.85
C TYR A 117 -17.70 -2.17 -8.50
N ASP A 118 -16.65 -2.99 -8.48
CA ASP A 118 -15.87 -3.20 -7.28
C ASP A 118 -15.24 -1.89 -6.79
N MET A 119 -15.66 -1.48 -5.61
CA MET A 119 -15.14 -0.30 -4.93
C MET A 119 -14.14 -0.74 -3.87
N LYS A 120 -13.03 -0.02 -3.75
CA LYS A 120 -12.16 -0.18 -2.60
C LYS A 120 -12.91 0.20 -1.33
N TYR A 121 -12.86 -0.66 -0.32
CA TYR A 121 -13.35 -0.31 1.01
C TYR A 121 -12.51 0.83 1.58
N ILE A 122 -13.20 1.91 1.92
CA ILE A 122 -12.63 3.05 2.62
C ILE A 122 -13.09 2.96 4.07
N SER A 123 -12.15 2.58 4.92
CA SER A 123 -12.37 2.57 6.35
C SER A 123 -12.54 3.98 6.91
N PRO A 124 -13.45 4.18 7.88
CA PRO A 124 -13.45 5.38 8.70
C PRO A 124 -12.13 5.62 9.44
N LYS A 125 -11.32 4.58 9.63
CA LYS A 125 -10.00 4.62 10.30
C LYS A 125 -8.84 4.50 9.30
N ASN A 126 -9.10 4.62 7.99
CA ASN A 126 -8.07 4.46 6.95
C ASN A 126 -6.91 5.45 7.12
N TYR A 127 -7.20 6.68 7.56
CA TYR A 127 -6.20 7.71 7.79
C TYR A 127 -5.17 7.30 8.87
N LEU A 128 -5.57 6.48 9.85
CA LEU A 128 -4.69 5.94 10.89
C LEU A 128 -3.83 4.77 10.40
N ILE A 129 -4.34 4.05 9.41
CA ILE A 129 -3.74 2.81 8.89
C ILE A 129 -2.80 3.13 7.71
N SER A 130 -3.10 4.17 6.94
CA SER A 130 -2.39 4.47 5.69
C SER A 130 -1.04 5.17 5.93
N ASN A 131 -0.06 4.88 5.07
CA ASN A 131 1.28 5.51 5.13
C ASN A 131 1.23 7.02 4.89
N LYS A 132 0.12 7.53 4.33
CA LYS A 132 -0.04 8.94 3.97
C LYS A 132 0.04 9.85 5.20
N GLY A 133 -0.36 9.38 6.38
CA GLY A 133 -0.23 10.11 7.64
C GLY A 133 1.20 10.21 8.20
N PHE A 134 2.13 9.34 7.76
CA PHE A 134 3.38 9.07 8.50
C PHE A 134 4.66 9.08 7.65
N ASN A 135 4.66 9.69 6.47
CA ASN A 135 5.81 9.76 5.55
C ASN A 135 7.09 10.46 6.08
N LEU A 136 7.18 10.74 7.39
CA LEU A 136 8.37 11.29 8.04
C LEU A 136 9.52 10.27 8.19
N PHE A 137 9.27 8.96 8.12
CA PHE A 137 10.29 7.94 8.40
C PHE A 137 10.51 6.96 7.24
N LYS A 138 11.33 7.35 6.26
CA LYS A 138 11.70 6.51 5.11
C LYS A 138 12.44 5.20 5.48
N LYS A 139 12.91 5.03 6.71
CA LYS A 139 13.80 3.91 7.10
C LYS A 139 13.09 2.55 7.24
N ASN A 140 11.77 2.49 7.45
CA ASN A 140 11.10 1.23 7.86
C ASN A 140 10.22 0.59 6.76
N GLN A 141 10.41 0.92 5.48
CA GLN A 141 9.53 0.43 4.40
C GLN A 141 9.54 -1.10 4.21
N LYS A 142 10.63 -1.80 4.59
CA LYS A 142 10.71 -3.27 4.47
C LYS A 142 9.89 -3.99 5.56
N GLU A 143 9.82 -3.41 6.75
CA GLU A 143 9.15 -3.94 7.94
C GLU A 143 7.67 -3.57 8.00
N ARG A 144 7.11 -2.82 7.05
CA ARG A 144 5.66 -2.55 7.01
C ARG A 144 4.89 -3.65 6.27
N LYS A 145 5.59 -4.58 5.62
CA LYS A 145 5.00 -5.50 4.65
C LYS A 145 4.07 -6.51 5.30
N ILE A 146 4.35 -7.02 6.51
CA ILE A 146 3.43 -7.97 7.17
C ILE A 146 2.20 -7.20 7.66
N PHE A 147 2.37 -6.03 8.28
CA PHE A 147 1.23 -5.19 8.61
C PHE A 147 0.34 -4.92 7.39
N ASP A 148 0.92 -4.43 6.29
CA ASP A 148 0.20 -4.13 5.06
C ASP A 148 -0.42 -5.38 4.40
N SER A 149 0.09 -6.59 4.70
CA SER A 149 -0.48 -7.86 4.23
C SER A 149 -1.76 -8.30 4.95
N TYR A 150 -2.04 -7.79 6.15
CA TYR A 150 -3.27 -8.14 6.86
C TYR A 150 -4.51 -7.58 6.14
N PRO A 151 -5.64 -8.31 6.13
CA PRO A 151 -6.89 -7.79 5.60
C PRO A 151 -7.31 -6.50 6.28
N VAL A 152 -7.96 -5.59 5.54
CA VAL A 152 -8.34 -4.25 6.04
C VAL A 152 -9.20 -4.34 7.30
N TYR A 153 -10.20 -5.23 7.30
CA TYR A 153 -11.08 -5.44 8.47
C TYR A 153 -10.34 -5.87 9.73
N LEU A 154 -9.20 -6.56 9.57
CA LEU A 154 -8.40 -7.02 10.70
C LEU A 154 -7.51 -5.89 11.25
N LYS A 155 -6.97 -5.03 10.38
CA LYS A 155 -6.20 -3.84 10.80
C LYS A 155 -7.00 -2.89 11.68
N HIS A 156 -8.32 -2.85 11.52
CA HIS A 156 -9.20 -1.99 12.31
C HIS A 156 -9.25 -2.40 13.78
N SER A 157 -8.94 -3.67 14.07
CA SER A 157 -8.99 -4.22 15.42
C SER A 157 -8.12 -3.44 16.41
N MET A 158 -7.03 -2.84 15.91
CA MET A 158 -6.06 -2.08 16.70
C MET A 158 -6.70 -0.85 17.37
N PHE A 159 -7.69 -0.25 16.71
CA PHE A 159 -8.27 1.03 17.11
C PHE A 159 -9.59 0.89 17.88
N HIS A 160 -9.92 -0.29 18.39
CA HIS A 160 -11.11 -0.47 19.25
C HIS A 160 -10.80 -0.29 20.75
N GLN A 161 -9.78 0.49 21.09
CA GLN A 161 -9.41 0.76 22.49
C GLN A 161 -10.46 1.62 23.21
N GLU A 162 -11.24 2.40 22.47
CA GLU A 162 -12.26 3.30 23.01
C GLU A 162 -13.55 2.58 23.44
N ASP A 163 -13.79 1.35 22.97
CA ASP A 163 -14.99 0.61 23.35
C ASP A 163 -14.76 -0.16 24.65
N ASP A 164 -15.44 0.26 25.72
CA ASP A 164 -15.43 -0.39 27.03
C ASP A 164 -15.66 -1.91 26.95
N LEU A 165 -16.49 -2.38 26.01
CA LEU A 165 -16.74 -3.80 25.81
C LEU A 165 -15.50 -4.51 25.24
N MET A 166 -14.74 -3.85 24.37
CA MET A 166 -13.50 -4.40 23.82
C MET A 166 -12.37 -4.41 24.85
N VAL A 167 -12.24 -3.36 25.66
CA VAL A 167 -11.30 -3.32 26.78
C VAL A 167 -11.60 -4.45 27.77
N LYS A 168 -12.89 -4.68 28.07
CA LYS A 168 -13.33 -5.83 28.87
C LYS A 168 -12.99 -7.14 28.16
N ALA A 169 -13.30 -7.27 26.88
CA ALA A 169 -13.05 -8.49 26.11
C ALA A 169 -11.57 -8.90 26.12
N ARG A 170 -10.64 -7.95 26.03
CA ARG A 170 -9.20 -8.25 26.08
C ARG A 170 -8.75 -8.81 27.44
N LYS A 171 -9.37 -8.37 28.53
CA LYS A 171 -9.07 -8.81 29.90
C LYS A 171 -9.82 -10.07 30.34
N CYS A 172 -10.87 -10.46 29.61
CA CYS A 172 -11.73 -11.58 29.96
C CYS A 172 -11.16 -12.92 29.47
N GLU A 173 -11.49 -14.00 30.17
CA GLU A 173 -11.28 -15.37 29.68
C GLU A 173 -12.10 -15.65 28.42
N ILE A 174 -11.68 -16.62 27.60
CA ILE A 174 -12.35 -16.96 26.33
C ILE A 174 -13.86 -17.24 26.51
N SER A 175 -14.22 -17.91 27.61
CA SER A 175 -15.60 -18.25 27.96
C SER A 175 -16.49 -17.00 28.08
N GLN A 176 -15.95 -15.91 28.59
CA GLN A 176 -16.64 -14.63 28.75
C GLN A 176 -16.62 -13.80 27.45
N LYS A 177 -15.57 -13.96 26.63
CA LYS A 177 -15.48 -13.32 25.30
C LYS A 177 -16.62 -13.74 24.38
N PHE A 178 -17.16 -14.95 24.52
CA PHE A 178 -18.34 -15.40 23.75
C PHE A 178 -19.55 -14.47 23.93
N PHE A 179 -19.83 -14.02 25.16
CA PHE A 179 -20.95 -13.12 25.41
C PHE A 179 -20.74 -11.74 24.78
N ILE A 180 -19.50 -11.24 24.80
CA ILE A 180 -19.18 -9.93 24.21
C ILE A 180 -19.26 -10.01 22.68
N PHE A 181 -18.70 -11.08 22.09
CA PHE A 181 -18.86 -11.37 20.67
C PHE A 181 -20.32 -11.39 20.25
N ASP A 182 -21.16 -12.14 20.99
CA ASP A 182 -22.58 -12.26 20.68
C ASP A 182 -23.31 -10.90 20.74
N GLN A 183 -22.94 -10.04 21.69
CA GLN A 183 -23.49 -8.69 21.78
C GLN A 183 -23.14 -7.85 20.54
N PHE A 184 -21.88 -7.89 20.08
CA PHE A 184 -21.48 -7.17 18.87
C PHE A 184 -22.14 -7.75 17.62
N ARG A 185 -22.20 -9.08 17.50
CA ARG A 185 -22.90 -9.75 16.40
C ARG A 185 -24.38 -9.38 16.34
N GLU A 186 -25.08 -9.40 17.48
CA GLU A 186 -26.49 -8.99 17.56
C GLU A 186 -26.70 -7.51 17.20
N LYS A 187 -25.80 -6.63 17.65
CA LYS A 187 -25.82 -5.21 17.24
C LYS A 187 -25.63 -5.08 15.72
N GLY A 188 -24.64 -5.77 15.16
CA GLY A 188 -24.38 -5.79 13.71
C GLY A 188 -25.59 -6.28 12.92
N ASN A 189 -26.23 -7.38 13.34
CA ASN A 189 -27.45 -7.89 12.72
C ASN A 189 -28.61 -6.88 12.77
N LYS A 190 -28.74 -6.11 13.85
CA LYS A 190 -29.77 -5.05 13.94
C LYS A 190 -29.50 -3.92 12.95
N PHE A 191 -28.25 -3.48 12.82
CA PHE A 191 -27.88 -2.45 11.84
C PHE A 191 -28.03 -2.94 10.41
N LEU A 192 -27.65 -4.19 10.12
CA LEU A 192 -27.82 -4.82 8.81
C LEU A 192 -29.30 -4.88 8.39
N LYS A 193 -30.22 -5.22 9.32
CA LYS A 193 -31.67 -5.21 9.07
C LYS A 193 -32.21 -3.79 8.80
N LYS A 194 -31.61 -2.77 9.42
CA LYS A 194 -31.93 -1.35 9.17
C LYS A 194 -31.28 -0.81 7.88
N ASN A 195 -30.52 -1.64 7.17
CA ASN A 195 -29.70 -1.26 6.03
C ASN A 195 -28.64 -0.17 6.35
N ASP A 196 -28.24 -0.08 7.61
CA ASP A 196 -27.12 0.76 8.06
C ASP A 196 -25.83 -0.08 7.99
N LEU A 197 -25.31 -0.18 6.76
CA LEU A 197 -24.27 -1.15 6.42
C LEU A 197 -22.91 -0.81 7.06
N GLU A 198 -22.56 0.48 7.15
CA GLU A 198 -21.30 0.92 7.75
C GLU A 198 -21.24 0.60 9.25
N MET A 199 -22.33 0.89 9.98
CA MET A 199 -22.42 0.56 11.40
C MET A 199 -22.50 -0.95 11.64
N ALA A 200 -23.14 -1.70 10.74
CA ALA A 200 -23.13 -3.16 10.78
C ALA A 200 -21.70 -3.72 10.61
N LEU A 201 -20.97 -3.25 9.60
CA LEU A 201 -19.59 -3.64 9.35
C LEU A 201 -18.71 -3.35 10.56
N ASN A 202 -18.80 -2.14 11.11
CA ASN A 202 -18.06 -1.74 12.29
C ASN A 202 -18.34 -2.68 13.48
N CYS A 203 -19.61 -3.00 13.75
CA CYS A 203 -19.96 -3.96 14.81
C CYS A 203 -19.37 -5.36 14.54
N TYR A 204 -19.36 -5.82 13.30
CA TYR A 204 -18.79 -7.12 12.96
C TYR A 204 -17.25 -7.14 13.04
N GLU A 205 -16.58 -6.05 12.70
CA GLU A 205 -15.14 -5.88 12.91
C GLU A 205 -14.79 -5.89 14.41
N HIS A 206 -15.61 -5.26 15.27
CA HIS A 206 -15.46 -5.37 16.72
C HIS A 206 -15.65 -6.81 17.20
N ALA A 207 -16.68 -7.52 16.71
CA ALA A 207 -16.89 -8.92 17.04
C ALA A 207 -15.70 -9.80 16.60
N LEU A 208 -15.17 -9.59 15.38
CA LEU A 208 -13.98 -10.30 14.91
C LEU A 208 -12.79 -10.02 15.84
N SER A 209 -12.63 -8.76 16.26
CA SER A 209 -11.58 -8.30 17.18
C SER A 209 -11.61 -8.95 18.56
N VAL A 210 -12.77 -9.48 18.99
CA VAL A 210 -12.86 -10.26 20.24
C VAL A 210 -12.13 -11.61 20.11
N VAL A 211 -12.08 -12.16 18.89
CA VAL A 211 -11.58 -13.51 18.61
C VAL A 211 -10.22 -13.51 17.90
N ARG A 212 -9.93 -12.44 17.17
CA ARG A 212 -8.72 -12.22 16.37
C ARG A 212 -8.42 -10.73 16.33
N TRP A 213 -7.29 -10.31 16.88
CA TRP A 213 -6.88 -8.91 16.81
C TRP A 213 -5.38 -8.78 16.58
N ILE A 214 -5.00 -7.67 15.96
CA ILE A 214 -3.61 -7.21 15.95
C ILE A 214 -3.38 -6.40 17.23
N GLU A 215 -2.36 -6.77 17.98
CA GLU A 215 -1.89 -6.08 19.17
C GLU A 215 -0.62 -5.31 18.86
N LEU A 216 -0.52 -4.10 19.41
CA LEU A 216 0.70 -3.30 19.37
C LEU A 216 1.56 -3.76 20.56
N LEU A 217 2.79 -4.22 20.30
CA LEU A 217 3.77 -4.51 21.34
C LEU A 217 4.31 -3.18 21.87
N ASP A 218 4.23 -2.94 23.18
CA ASP A 218 4.84 -1.76 23.77
C ASP A 218 6.38 -1.85 23.67
N GLU A 219 7.08 -0.71 23.68
CA GLU A 219 8.56 -0.68 23.56
C GLU A 219 9.24 -1.55 24.61
N ASP A 220 8.69 -1.61 25.82
CA ASP A 220 9.14 -2.47 26.92
C ASP A 220 8.95 -3.97 26.61
N ASP A 221 7.88 -4.34 25.91
CA ASP A 221 7.62 -5.72 25.49
C ASP A 221 8.57 -6.13 24.36
N ILE A 222 8.90 -5.19 23.46
CA ILE A 222 9.89 -5.39 22.39
C ILE A 222 11.27 -5.62 23.01
N GLU A 223 11.66 -4.85 24.02
CA GLU A 223 12.92 -5.02 24.74
C GLU A 223 12.96 -6.37 25.48
N TYR A 224 11.88 -6.74 26.16
CA TYR A 224 11.73 -8.04 26.81
C TYR A 224 11.83 -9.22 25.82
N GLU A 225 11.16 -9.15 24.67
CA GLU A 225 11.27 -10.19 23.63
C GLU A 225 12.69 -10.29 23.07
N LYS A 226 13.37 -9.15 22.88
CA LYS A 226 14.78 -9.12 22.45
C LYS A 226 15.67 -9.83 23.47
N GLU A 227 15.48 -9.56 24.76
CA GLU A 227 16.19 -10.27 25.83
C GLU A 227 15.91 -11.78 25.81
N LEU A 228 14.65 -12.18 25.61
CA LEU A 228 14.25 -13.58 25.58
C LEU A 228 14.92 -14.34 24.41
N LYS A 229 14.90 -13.73 23.22
CA LYS A 229 15.57 -14.27 22.02
C LYS A 229 17.08 -14.34 22.22
N GLN A 230 17.68 -13.34 22.86
CA GLN A 230 19.11 -13.33 23.18
C GLN A 230 19.50 -14.46 24.16
N LYS A 231 18.68 -14.69 25.20
CA LYS A 231 18.84 -15.82 26.14
C LYS A 231 18.72 -17.17 25.42
N GLN A 232 17.79 -17.31 24.46
CA GLN A 232 17.67 -18.53 23.65
C GLN A 232 18.91 -18.77 22.78
N ILE A 233 19.44 -17.73 22.12
CA ILE A 233 20.67 -17.81 21.33
C ILE A 233 21.86 -18.19 22.21
N GLU A 234 21.99 -17.60 23.39
CA GLU A 234 23.05 -17.92 24.33
C GLU A 234 22.97 -19.39 24.80
N ASN A 235 21.76 -19.89 25.05
CA ASN A 235 21.52 -21.29 25.40
C ASN A 235 21.90 -22.25 24.26
N VAL A 236 21.64 -21.87 23.00
CA VAL A 236 22.07 -22.66 21.83
C VAL A 236 23.59 -22.66 21.72
N LYS A 237 24.26 -21.51 21.88
CA LYS A 237 25.74 -21.43 21.88
C LYS A 237 26.36 -22.28 22.98
N LYS A 238 25.81 -22.27 24.20
CA LYS A 238 26.26 -23.12 25.31
C LYS A 238 26.13 -24.61 24.97
N ARG A 239 25.02 -25.03 24.34
CA ARG A 239 24.84 -26.41 23.87
C ARG A 239 25.85 -26.80 22.79
N GLU A 240 26.13 -25.92 21.84
CA GLU A 240 27.14 -26.15 20.81
C GLU A 240 28.56 -26.26 21.39
N GLU A 241 28.89 -25.42 22.37
CA GLU A 241 30.18 -25.49 23.09
C GLU A 241 30.31 -26.77 23.91
N GLU A 242 29.26 -27.20 24.60
CA GLU A 242 29.23 -28.49 25.28
C GLU A 242 29.38 -29.66 24.31
N GLU A 243 28.75 -29.59 23.14
CA GLU A 243 28.89 -30.62 22.11
C GLU A 243 30.31 -30.65 21.54
N LYS A 244 30.93 -29.48 21.32
CA LYS A 244 32.34 -29.35 20.93
C LYS A 244 33.27 -29.92 22.00
N LYS A 245 33.03 -29.65 23.28
CA LYS A 245 33.77 -30.24 24.41
C LYS A 245 33.63 -31.76 24.43
N LYS A 246 32.41 -32.30 24.28
CA LYS A 246 32.17 -33.75 24.19
C LYS A 246 32.87 -34.39 22.98
N LYS A 247 32.90 -33.70 21.83
CA LYS A 247 33.63 -34.15 20.64
C LYS A 247 35.14 -34.12 20.86
N LEU A 248 35.67 -33.09 21.51
CA LEU A 248 37.08 -32.97 21.85
C LEU A 248 37.49 -34.06 22.85
N GLU A 249 36.69 -34.31 23.88
CA GLU A 249 36.92 -35.36 24.87
C GLU A 249 36.92 -36.76 24.23
N LYS A 250 36.02 -37.01 23.26
CA LYS A 250 36.04 -38.23 22.44
C LYS A 250 37.31 -38.32 21.59
N LYS A 251 37.80 -37.21 21.02
CA LYS A 251 39.06 -37.17 20.26
C LYS A 251 40.27 -37.44 21.15
N THR A 252 40.36 -36.85 22.35
CA THR A 252 41.45 -37.14 23.31
C THR A 252 41.41 -38.58 23.81
N LYS A 253 40.23 -39.14 24.09
CA LYS A 253 40.09 -40.57 24.43
C LYS A 253 40.56 -41.48 23.28
N ARG A 254 40.27 -41.13 22.03
CA ARG A 254 40.79 -41.83 20.84
C ARG A 254 42.30 -41.66 20.69
N GLY A 255 42.84 -40.47 20.93
CA GLY A 255 44.28 -40.18 20.91
C GLY A 255 45.05 -40.99 21.96
N ALA A 256 44.55 -41.06 23.20
CA ALA A 256 45.13 -41.89 24.26
C ALA A 256 45.08 -43.38 23.90
N LYS A 257 43.99 -43.85 23.27
CA LYS A 257 43.90 -45.22 22.74
C LYS A 257 44.91 -45.47 21.61
N LEU A 258 45.14 -44.50 20.71
CA LEU A 258 46.16 -44.58 19.67
C LEU A 258 47.58 -44.58 20.24
N GLN A 259 47.88 -43.76 21.25
CA GLN A 259 49.17 -43.80 21.94
C GLN A 259 49.41 -45.16 22.63
N SER A 260 48.37 -45.75 23.23
CA SER A 260 48.42 -47.12 23.76
C SER A 260 48.65 -48.17 22.68
N ILE A 261 48.14 -47.97 21.45
CA ILE A 261 48.39 -48.86 20.32
C ILE A 261 49.83 -48.67 19.81
N ASN A 262 50.30 -47.43 19.70
CA ASN A 262 51.68 -47.12 19.29
C ASN A 262 52.70 -47.62 20.30
N SER A 263 52.43 -47.57 21.60
CA SER A 263 53.31 -48.15 22.62
C SER A 263 53.37 -49.68 22.49
N LYS A 264 52.24 -50.33 22.18
CA LYS A 264 52.20 -51.77 21.86
C LYS A 264 52.92 -52.09 20.55
N GLN A 265 52.85 -51.22 19.54
CA GLN A 265 53.58 -51.38 18.28
C GLN A 265 55.09 -51.18 18.45
N ARG A 266 55.52 -50.19 19.25
CA ARG A 266 56.93 -50.02 19.60
C ARG A 266 57.47 -51.19 20.41
N GLN A 267 56.64 -51.77 21.27
CA GLN A 267 57.01 -52.99 21.98
C GLN A 267 57.14 -54.17 20.99
N LYS A 268 56.21 -54.31 20.04
CA LYS A 268 56.36 -55.26 18.94
C LYS A 268 57.59 -55.00 18.07
N GLN A 269 57.92 -53.74 17.77
CA GLN A 269 59.12 -53.38 17.02
C GLN A 269 60.37 -53.72 17.81
N ARG A 270 60.40 -53.54 19.13
CA ARG A 270 61.50 -54.04 19.96
C ARG A 270 61.55 -55.56 19.99
N ASP A 271 60.41 -56.23 20.08
CA ASP A 271 60.35 -57.69 20.02
C ASP A 271 60.81 -58.19 18.63
N GLN A 272 60.63 -57.39 17.59
CA GLN A 272 61.03 -57.64 16.21
C GLN A 272 62.50 -57.28 15.95
N GLU A 273 63.02 -56.19 16.54
CA GLU A 273 64.45 -55.85 16.60
C GLU A 273 65.19 -56.93 17.39
N LEU A 274 64.63 -57.43 18.49
CA LEU A 274 65.17 -58.58 19.23
C LEU A 274 65.13 -59.84 18.36
N LYS A 275 64.13 -59.97 17.49
CA LYS A 275 64.04 -61.07 16.54
C LYS A 275 65.05 -60.92 15.41
N GLU A 276 65.27 -59.71 14.90
CA GLU A 276 66.30 -59.34 13.93
C GLU A 276 67.69 -59.52 14.54
N GLU A 277 67.91 -59.21 15.82
CA GLU A 277 69.17 -59.49 16.51
C GLU A 277 69.38 -61.01 16.72
N ILE A 278 68.29 -61.77 16.85
CA ILE A 278 68.29 -63.24 16.80
C ILE A 278 68.51 -63.77 15.37
N GLU A 279 68.05 -63.07 14.33
CA GLU A 279 68.20 -63.39 12.90
C GLU A 279 69.61 -63.03 12.39
N ASP A 280 70.19 -61.91 12.82
CA ASP A 280 71.58 -61.47 12.58
C ASP A 280 72.58 -62.45 13.22
N MET A 281 72.20 -63.10 14.32
CA MET A 281 72.95 -64.23 14.88
C MET A 281 72.68 -65.56 14.15
N ALA A 282 71.62 -65.65 13.35
CA ALA A 282 71.18 -66.86 12.67
C ALA A 282 71.52 -66.91 11.17
N GLU A 283 71.86 -65.79 10.52
CA GLU A 283 72.13 -65.68 9.08
C GLU A 283 73.59 -65.31 8.72
N GLU A 284 74.54 -65.77 9.55
CA GLU A 284 75.86 -66.26 9.06
C GLU A 284 75.72 -67.54 8.17
N SER A 285 74.57 -67.70 7.49
CA SER A 285 74.29 -68.72 6.49
C SER A 285 73.65 -68.08 5.26
N ASP A 286 74.43 -68.04 4.17
CA ASP A 286 74.10 -67.42 2.89
C ASP A 286 72.74 -67.87 2.32
N TYR A 287 71.79 -66.93 2.17
CA TYR A 287 70.78 -66.98 1.11
C TYR A 287 70.51 -65.58 0.54
N GLU A 288 70.71 -65.47 -0.77
CA GLU A 288 70.35 -64.33 -1.61
C GLU A 288 68.82 -64.12 -1.60
N GLU A 289 68.36 -62.88 -1.83
CA GLU A 289 67.67 -62.48 -3.09
C GLU A 289 66.60 -61.35 -2.90
N ILE A 290 66.45 -60.56 -3.98
CA ILE A 290 65.27 -59.80 -4.48
C ILE A 290 64.93 -58.41 -3.92
N GLU A 291 65.23 -57.37 -4.71
CA GLU A 291 64.48 -56.10 -4.75
C GLU A 291 63.26 -56.21 -5.70
N PRO A 292 62.08 -55.62 -5.36
CA PRO A 292 61.05 -55.36 -6.35
C PRO A 292 60.94 -53.87 -6.69
N VAL A 293 60.98 -53.62 -8.00
CA VAL A 293 60.61 -52.38 -8.69
C VAL A 293 59.09 -52.31 -8.82
N GLU A 294 58.43 -51.33 -8.20
CA GLU A 294 57.01 -51.04 -8.49
C GLU A 294 56.89 -50.31 -9.84
N SER A 295 56.10 -50.90 -10.74
CA SER A 295 55.97 -50.50 -12.14
C SER A 295 55.04 -49.29 -12.33
N GLU A 296 55.33 -48.48 -13.36
CA GLU A 296 54.52 -47.32 -13.75
C GLU A 296 53.03 -47.64 -14.03
N GLU A 297 52.70 -48.91 -14.23
CA GLU A 297 51.34 -49.38 -14.47
C GLU A 297 50.42 -49.18 -13.25
N GLU A 298 50.97 -49.29 -12.04
CA GLU A 298 50.22 -49.06 -10.80
C GLU A 298 49.96 -47.58 -10.54
N LYS A 299 50.86 -46.70 -10.99
CA LYS A 299 50.63 -45.24 -10.97
C LYS A 299 49.54 -44.82 -11.95
N LYS A 300 49.47 -45.44 -13.13
CA LYS A 300 48.40 -45.18 -14.11
C LYS A 300 47.03 -45.62 -13.60
N LYS A 301 46.92 -46.82 -13.01
CA LYS A 301 45.66 -47.30 -12.42
C LYS A 301 45.10 -46.37 -11.34
N ARG A 302 45.97 -45.77 -10.52
CA ARG A 302 45.55 -44.81 -9.48
C ARG A 302 45.02 -43.50 -10.04
N ILE A 303 45.58 -43.01 -11.15
CA ILE A 303 45.10 -41.79 -11.81
C ILE A 303 43.74 -42.05 -12.47
N GLU A 304 43.59 -43.20 -13.13
CA GLU A 304 42.34 -43.60 -13.79
C GLU A 304 41.19 -43.81 -12.78
N GLU A 305 41.46 -44.40 -11.62
CA GLU A 305 40.48 -44.55 -10.52
C GLU A 305 40.05 -43.18 -9.94
N GLN A 306 40.95 -42.19 -9.98
CA GLN A 306 40.67 -40.84 -9.47
C GLN A 306 39.77 -40.05 -10.43
N GLU A 307 39.96 -40.21 -11.74
CA GLU A 307 39.10 -39.61 -12.77
C GLU A 307 37.71 -40.24 -12.81
N GLU A 308 37.61 -41.56 -12.62
CA GLU A 308 36.34 -42.27 -12.56
C GLU A 308 35.49 -41.82 -11.37
N ARG A 309 36.11 -41.60 -10.21
CA ARG A 309 35.42 -41.02 -9.03
C ARG A 309 34.89 -39.61 -9.28
N GLN A 310 35.60 -38.78 -10.04
CA GLN A 310 35.14 -37.44 -10.39
C GLN A 310 33.95 -37.48 -11.37
N ARG A 311 33.97 -38.39 -12.34
CA ARG A 311 32.82 -38.60 -13.25
C ARG A 311 31.57 -39.06 -12.52
N LEU A 312 31.71 -39.99 -11.58
CA LEU A 312 30.59 -40.52 -10.80
C LEU A 312 29.93 -39.45 -9.90
N LEU A 313 30.72 -38.53 -9.35
CA LEU A 313 30.23 -37.38 -8.58
C LEU A 313 29.46 -36.39 -9.46
N TYR A 314 29.96 -36.12 -10.66
CA TYR A 314 29.31 -35.24 -11.63
C TYR A 314 27.96 -35.83 -12.11
N GLU A 315 27.90 -37.14 -12.36
CA GLU A 315 26.68 -37.81 -12.78
C GLU A 315 25.61 -37.86 -11.69
N LYS A 316 25.99 -38.04 -10.42
CA LYS A 316 25.08 -37.92 -9.27
C LYS A 316 24.48 -36.52 -9.14
N ALA A 317 25.29 -35.47 -9.35
CA ALA A 317 24.80 -34.10 -9.34
C ALA A 317 23.79 -33.84 -10.47
N ARG A 318 24.07 -34.35 -11.68
CA ARG A 318 23.17 -34.26 -12.84
C ARG A 318 21.84 -34.99 -12.60
N GLN A 319 21.86 -36.18 -11.98
CA GLN A 319 20.65 -36.93 -11.65
C GLN A 319 19.80 -36.25 -10.57
N GLN A 320 20.41 -35.52 -9.63
CA GLN A 320 19.65 -34.72 -8.65
C GLN A 320 18.95 -33.52 -9.30
N ILE A 321 19.60 -32.86 -10.27
CA ILE A 321 18.99 -31.77 -11.04
C ILE A 321 17.80 -32.29 -11.86
N LEU A 322 17.95 -33.43 -12.55
CA LEU A 322 16.87 -34.07 -13.32
C LEU A 322 15.69 -34.55 -12.46
N LYS A 323 15.92 -34.94 -11.20
CA LYS A 323 14.85 -35.30 -10.25
C LYS A 323 14.08 -34.10 -9.71
N SER A 324 14.65 -32.89 -9.77
CA SER A 324 13.99 -31.67 -9.33
C SER A 324 13.17 -30.97 -10.43
N SER A 325 13.26 -31.43 -11.69
CA SER A 325 12.70 -30.76 -12.86
C SER A 325 11.58 -31.51 -13.58
N LEU A 326 10.87 -32.44 -12.92
CA LEU A 326 9.71 -33.13 -13.52
C LEU A 326 8.42 -32.85 -12.75
N PRO A 327 7.37 -32.30 -13.40
CA PRO A 327 6.03 -32.23 -12.83
C PRO A 327 5.34 -33.60 -12.95
N ASN A 328 4.75 -34.07 -11.85
CA ASN A 328 3.86 -35.23 -11.84
C ASN A 328 2.59 -34.93 -12.66
N SER A 329 2.50 -35.50 -13.85
CA SER A 329 1.22 -35.67 -14.56
C SER A 329 0.98 -37.15 -14.79
N ASN A 330 0.01 -37.68 -14.05
CA ASN A 330 -0.60 -38.98 -14.27
C ASN A 330 -1.81 -38.74 -15.18
N GLN A 331 -1.78 -39.19 -16.44
CA GLN A 331 -3.00 -39.57 -17.17
C GLN A 331 -2.73 -40.66 -18.21
N ASN A 332 -3.50 -41.74 -18.06
CA ASN A 332 -3.95 -42.63 -19.12
C ASN A 332 -4.72 -41.83 -20.18
N SER A 333 -4.48 -42.08 -21.47
CA SER A 333 -5.44 -42.78 -22.35
C SER A 333 -4.97 -42.82 -23.81
N ASN A 334 -5.34 -43.92 -24.45
CA ASN A 334 -5.09 -44.30 -25.83
C ASN A 334 -5.97 -43.51 -26.82
N ASN A 335 -5.46 -43.21 -28.02
CA ASN A 335 -5.89 -43.82 -29.30
C ASN A 335 -5.49 -42.97 -30.54
N SER A 336 -4.63 -43.59 -31.37
CA SER A 336 -4.73 -43.78 -32.84
C SER A 336 -5.45 -42.75 -33.74
N ASN A 337 -4.75 -42.15 -34.73
CA ASN A 337 -4.81 -42.58 -36.14
C ASN A 337 -4.00 -41.67 -37.11
N GLU A 338 -3.12 -42.34 -37.86
CA GLU A 338 -2.81 -42.30 -39.30
C GLU A 338 -2.90 -41.03 -40.17
N GLU A 339 -1.75 -40.75 -40.81
CA GLU A 339 -1.49 -40.59 -42.26
C GLU A 339 -2.38 -39.68 -43.14
N THR A 340 -1.77 -38.70 -43.83
CA THR A 340 -1.33 -38.82 -45.24
C THR A 340 -0.90 -37.48 -45.87
N ASN A 341 0.28 -37.55 -46.49
CA ASN A 341 0.80 -36.97 -47.72
C ASN A 341 0.03 -35.98 -48.64
N GLU A 342 0.89 -35.17 -49.29
CA GLU A 342 0.97 -34.86 -50.74
C GLU A 342 0.42 -33.53 -51.32
N GLU A 343 1.40 -32.74 -51.79
CA GLU A 343 1.54 -32.11 -53.13
C GLU A 343 0.29 -31.63 -53.89
N SER A 344 0.30 -30.39 -54.39
CA SER A 344 0.81 -30.07 -55.75
C SER A 344 0.33 -28.71 -56.32
N LYS A 345 1.30 -27.98 -56.88
CA LYS A 345 1.37 -27.33 -58.21
C LYS A 345 0.23 -26.43 -58.75
N SER A 346 0.68 -25.22 -59.11
CA SER A 346 0.52 -24.49 -60.39
C SER A 346 -0.85 -24.43 -61.07
N ASN A 347 -1.25 -23.21 -61.45
CA ASN A 347 -1.55 -22.94 -62.86
C ASN A 347 -1.46 -21.45 -63.21
N LYS A 348 -1.08 -21.25 -64.46
CA LYS A 348 -0.81 -20.03 -65.19
C LYS A 348 -1.90 -19.86 -66.27
N ASP A 349 -2.01 -18.64 -66.79
CA ASP A 349 -2.48 -18.27 -68.13
C ASP A 349 -4.01 -18.17 -68.41
N ASN A 350 -4.51 -16.94 -68.66
CA ASN A 350 -4.70 -16.35 -70.01
C ASN A 350 -5.94 -15.42 -70.19
N LEU A 351 -5.65 -14.26 -70.82
CA LEU A 351 -6.37 -13.53 -71.90
C LEU A 351 -7.78 -12.90 -71.73
N SER A 352 -7.90 -11.61 -72.11
CA SER A 352 -8.57 -11.11 -73.34
C SER A 352 -9.39 -9.79 -73.16
N GLU A 353 -8.80 -8.69 -73.66
CA GLU A 353 -9.28 -7.78 -74.75
C GLU A 353 -10.54 -6.86 -74.69
N CYS A 354 -10.39 -5.69 -75.38
CA CYS A 354 -11.35 -4.69 -75.91
C CYS A 354 -11.88 -3.58 -74.96
N ASP A 355 -12.12 -2.30 -75.34
CA ASP A 355 -11.83 -1.49 -76.53
C ASP A 355 -12.09 0.02 -76.25
N SER A 356 -11.34 0.87 -76.96
CA SER A 356 -11.46 2.29 -77.38
C SER A 356 -12.59 3.27 -76.96
N LEU A 357 -12.22 4.57 -76.78
CA LEU A 357 -12.65 5.82 -77.49
C LEU A 357 -12.36 7.09 -76.63
N ASP A 358 -11.41 7.97 -76.96
CA ASP A 358 -11.45 9.13 -77.89
C ASP A 358 -12.33 10.34 -77.45
N ARG A 359 -11.69 11.45 -77.02
CA ARG A 359 -11.75 12.83 -77.59
C ARG A 359 -11.36 13.90 -76.57
N GLY A 360 -10.48 14.82 -76.99
CA GLY A 360 -10.01 15.95 -76.20
C GLY A 360 -10.91 17.18 -76.22
N ILE A 361 -10.40 18.30 -75.69
CA ILE A 361 -10.52 19.70 -76.16
C ILE A 361 -9.77 20.61 -75.18
N ARG A 362 -8.92 21.48 -75.73
CA ARG A 362 -8.43 22.72 -75.12
C ARG A 362 -9.50 23.80 -75.30
N SER A 363 -9.69 24.68 -74.33
CA SER A 363 -9.91 26.10 -74.62
C SER A 363 -9.70 26.96 -73.37
N ASP A 364 -8.95 28.02 -73.60
CA ASP A 364 -8.80 29.20 -72.77
C ASP A 364 -10.14 29.94 -72.68
N GLU A 365 -10.51 30.42 -71.48
CA GLU A 365 -11.52 31.47 -71.32
C GLU A 365 -11.02 32.44 -70.23
N ASP A 366 -10.52 33.59 -70.70
CA ASP A 366 -10.34 34.80 -69.91
C ASP A 366 -11.73 35.32 -69.48
N PHE A 367 -11.95 35.42 -68.17
CA PHE A 367 -13.19 35.92 -67.57
C PHE A 367 -12.97 37.38 -67.15
N ASP A 368 -13.39 38.31 -67.99
CA ASP A 368 -13.48 39.75 -67.67
C ASP A 368 -14.59 39.93 -66.61
N MET A 369 -14.17 40.15 -65.36
CA MET A 369 -15.02 40.60 -64.26
C MET A 369 -15.38 42.07 -64.48
N SER A 370 -16.67 42.39 -64.47
CA SER A 370 -17.17 43.75 -64.65
C SER A 370 -16.82 44.65 -63.47
N GLU A 371 -16.41 45.90 -63.74
CA GLU A 371 -16.06 46.95 -62.75
C GLU A 371 -17.10 47.16 -61.64
N GLU A 372 -18.36 46.72 -61.81
CA GLU A 372 -19.40 46.78 -60.77
C GLU A 372 -19.20 45.77 -59.62
N GLU A 373 -18.50 44.64 -59.83
CA GLU A 373 -18.25 43.65 -58.77
C GLU A 373 -17.08 44.04 -57.85
N ASP A 374 -16.12 44.81 -58.36
CA ASP A 374 -14.98 45.31 -57.58
C ASP A 374 -15.41 46.43 -56.60
N GLU A 375 -16.33 47.32 -56.99
CA GLU A 375 -16.87 48.35 -56.10
C GLU A 375 -17.70 47.75 -54.94
N GLU A 376 -18.44 46.66 -55.18
CA GLU A 376 -19.22 46.00 -54.13
C GLU A 376 -18.32 45.23 -53.14
N LEU A 377 -17.18 44.73 -53.62
CA LEU A 377 -16.19 44.04 -52.78
C LEU A 377 -15.41 45.03 -51.92
N GLU A 378 -15.10 46.22 -52.44
CA GLU A 378 -14.43 47.29 -51.69
C GLU A 378 -15.32 47.85 -50.57
N GLN A 379 -16.61 48.05 -50.83
CA GLN A 379 -17.58 48.46 -49.81
C GLN A 379 -17.75 47.41 -48.69
N LYS A 380 -17.74 46.11 -49.03
CA LYS A 380 -17.79 45.03 -48.03
C LYS A 380 -16.52 44.97 -47.18
N GLN A 381 -15.35 45.22 -47.77
CA GLN A 381 -14.09 45.26 -47.03
C GLN A 381 -14.03 46.46 -46.06
N GLU A 382 -14.53 47.64 -46.47
CA GLU A 382 -14.59 48.81 -45.58
C GLU A 382 -15.55 48.60 -44.41
N GLN A 383 -16.67 47.91 -44.64
CA GLN A 383 -17.66 47.60 -43.60
C GLN A 383 -17.10 46.60 -42.57
N ILE A 384 -16.37 45.57 -43.02
CA ILE A 384 -15.67 44.62 -42.15
C ILE A 384 -14.58 45.33 -41.32
N GLY A 385 -13.89 46.31 -41.90
CA GLY A 385 -12.88 47.11 -41.20
C GLY A 385 -13.47 47.87 -40.00
N LYS A 386 -14.62 48.52 -40.18
CA LYS A 386 -15.31 49.28 -39.12
C LYS A 386 -15.83 48.37 -38.00
N GLU A 387 -16.35 47.20 -38.33
CA GLU A 387 -16.80 46.23 -37.31
C GLU A 387 -15.64 45.66 -36.48
N LEU A 388 -14.46 45.48 -37.08
CA LEU A 388 -13.26 45.05 -36.36
C LEU A 388 -12.74 46.13 -35.39
N GLU A 389 -12.79 47.39 -35.80
CA GLU A 389 -12.36 48.53 -34.97
C GLU A 389 -13.28 48.69 -33.73
N GLU A 390 -14.60 48.59 -33.90
CA GLU A 390 -15.56 48.59 -32.78
C GLU A 390 -15.36 47.40 -31.83
N GLN A 391 -14.98 46.23 -32.35
CA GLN A 391 -14.68 45.06 -31.52
C GLN A 391 -13.40 45.24 -30.70
N GLU A 392 -12.38 45.90 -31.24
CA GLU A 392 -11.13 46.20 -30.52
C GLU A 392 -11.37 47.21 -29.39
N GLU A 393 -12.14 48.27 -29.63
CA GLU A 393 -12.52 49.24 -28.59
C GLU A 393 -13.29 48.56 -27.44
N SER A 394 -14.21 47.65 -27.75
CA SER A 394 -14.97 46.92 -26.71
C SER A 394 -14.07 46.00 -25.86
N LYS A 395 -13.02 45.41 -26.45
CA LYS A 395 -12.09 44.53 -25.75
C LYS A 395 -11.22 45.33 -24.77
N GLU A 396 -10.78 46.52 -25.15
CA GLU A 396 -10.03 47.41 -24.26
C GLU A 396 -10.88 47.86 -23.06
N GLU A 397 -12.14 48.20 -23.28
CA GLU A 397 -13.05 48.62 -22.20
C GLU A 397 -13.30 47.47 -21.19
N ILE A 398 -13.46 46.23 -21.68
CA ILE A 398 -13.60 45.04 -20.83
C ILE A 398 -12.32 44.77 -20.04
N GLN A 399 -11.15 44.91 -20.68
CA GLN A 399 -9.87 44.69 -20.03
C GLN A 399 -9.59 45.73 -18.93
N GLU A 400 -10.04 46.97 -19.11
CA GLU A 400 -9.94 48.00 -18.08
C GLU A 400 -10.87 47.73 -16.88
N LYS A 401 -12.10 47.28 -17.12
CA LYS A 401 -13.03 46.86 -16.04
C LYS A 401 -12.45 45.73 -15.18
N LEU A 402 -11.81 44.74 -15.80
CA LEU A 402 -11.13 43.65 -15.08
C LEU A 402 -9.99 44.16 -14.20
N ARG A 403 -9.15 45.10 -14.70
CA ARG A 403 -8.09 45.73 -13.90
C ARG A 403 -8.63 46.51 -12.70
N GLN A 404 -9.80 47.12 -12.83
CA GLN A 404 -10.45 47.84 -11.72
C GLN A 404 -11.00 46.88 -10.66
N GLU A 405 -11.57 45.74 -11.04
CA GLU A 405 -12.05 44.72 -10.11
C GLU A 405 -10.91 44.06 -9.32
N GLU A 406 -9.80 43.74 -9.97
CA GLU A 406 -8.61 43.20 -9.28
C GLU A 406 -8.08 44.17 -8.20
N LYS A 407 -8.07 45.48 -8.49
CA LYS A 407 -7.69 46.50 -7.51
C LYS A 407 -8.65 46.52 -6.32
N LYS A 408 -9.96 46.39 -6.55
CA LYS A 408 -10.98 46.31 -5.48
C LYS A 408 -10.77 45.08 -4.60
N GLN A 409 -10.51 43.91 -5.20
CA GLN A 409 -10.25 42.68 -4.45
C GLN A 409 -8.99 42.77 -3.59
N LYS A 410 -7.90 43.32 -4.12
CA LYS A 410 -6.65 43.53 -3.36
C LYS A 410 -6.85 44.47 -2.15
N ILE A 411 -7.68 45.51 -2.29
CA ILE A 411 -8.02 46.41 -1.18
C ILE A 411 -8.85 45.67 -0.12
N GLN A 412 -9.81 44.83 -0.53
CA GLN A 412 -10.65 44.07 0.38
C GLN A 412 -9.85 43.03 1.17
N GLN A 413 -8.87 42.38 0.55
CA GLN A 413 -7.97 41.43 1.21
C GLN A 413 -7.10 42.10 2.28
N LYS A 414 -6.49 43.26 1.96
CA LYS A 414 -5.74 44.06 2.95
C LYS A 414 -6.58 44.50 4.16
N ARG A 415 -7.88 44.76 3.97
CA ARG A 415 -8.80 45.08 5.07
C ARG A 415 -9.06 43.88 5.99
N LYS A 416 -9.15 42.67 5.45
CA LYS A 416 -9.32 41.44 6.25
C LYS A 416 -8.08 41.17 7.11
N GLU A 417 -6.89 41.27 6.52
CA GLU A 417 -5.61 41.08 7.23
C GLU A 417 -5.41 42.07 8.39
N ARG A 418 -5.85 43.33 8.23
CA ARG A 418 -5.79 44.31 9.32
C ARG A 418 -6.71 43.95 10.49
N LYS A 419 -7.94 43.50 10.21
CA LYS A 419 -8.89 43.09 11.25
C LYS A 419 -8.39 41.87 12.04
N GLU A 420 -7.78 40.91 11.35
CA GLU A 420 -7.20 39.72 11.98
C GLU A 420 -6.02 40.08 12.89
N LYS A 421 -5.15 41.02 12.46
CA LYS A 421 -4.06 41.54 13.30
C LYS A 421 -4.57 42.25 14.56
N GLU A 422 -5.63 43.05 14.44
CA GLU A 422 -6.26 43.71 15.59
C GLU A 422 -6.90 42.72 16.56
N GLU A 423 -7.54 41.66 16.07
CA GLU A 423 -8.14 40.62 16.91
C GLU A 423 -7.07 39.83 17.68
N ASN A 424 -5.96 39.49 17.03
CA ASN A 424 -4.84 38.81 17.68
C ASN A 424 -4.18 39.68 18.75
N LEU A 425 -4.10 40.99 18.53
CA LEU A 425 -3.59 41.93 19.53
C LEU A 425 -4.52 42.01 20.75
N ARG A 426 -5.85 41.98 20.55
CA ARG A 426 -6.83 41.93 21.66
C ARG A 426 -6.72 40.64 22.47
N LYS A 427 -6.58 39.48 21.82
CA LYS A 427 -6.38 38.19 22.50
C LYS A 427 -5.09 38.18 23.34
N LYS A 428 -4.01 38.76 22.81
CA LYS A 428 -2.72 38.87 23.51
C LYS A 428 -2.82 39.76 24.76
N ASN A 429 -3.56 40.87 24.68
CA ASN A 429 -3.76 41.75 25.83
C ASN A 429 -4.65 41.11 26.91
N TYR A 430 -5.70 40.39 26.50
CA TYR A 430 -6.56 39.64 27.42
C TYR A 430 -5.80 38.53 28.17
N LEU A 431 -4.89 37.82 27.48
CA LEU A 431 -4.05 36.80 28.12
C LEU A 431 -3.06 37.40 29.12
N LYS A 432 -2.56 38.62 28.83
CA LYS A 432 -1.65 39.34 29.72
C LYS A 432 -2.33 39.75 31.03
N GLU A 433 -3.58 40.18 30.96
CA GLU A 433 -4.41 40.58 32.10
C GLU A 433 -4.80 39.38 32.99
N LYS A 434 -4.87 38.17 32.41
CA LYS A 434 -5.23 36.94 33.13
C LYS A 434 -4.06 36.28 33.89
N ILE A 435 -2.82 36.72 33.67
CA ILE A 435 -1.60 36.15 34.26
C ILE A 435 -1.19 36.90 35.55
N GLU A 436 -1.85 38.00 35.90
CA GLU A 436 -1.49 38.82 37.08
C GLU A 436 -2.12 38.34 38.42
N ASP A 437 -2.91 37.25 38.44
CA ASP A 437 -3.71 36.88 39.63
C ASP A 437 -3.31 35.59 40.39
N GLU A 438 -2.28 34.82 40.01
CA GLU A 438 -1.97 33.57 40.73
C GLU A 438 -0.46 33.32 40.95
N ASP A 439 0.03 33.68 42.13
CA ASP A 439 1.26 33.18 42.76
C ASP A 439 0.89 32.12 43.81
N TYR A 440 1.60 30.97 43.84
CA TYR A 440 2.40 30.48 45.00
C TYR A 440 3.04 29.09 44.74
N ASP A 441 4.31 28.98 45.17
CA ASP A 441 5.13 27.80 45.54
C ASP A 441 5.35 26.61 44.57
N THR A 442 6.59 26.41 44.09
CA THR A 442 7.60 25.53 44.72
C THR A 442 8.98 25.61 44.02
N ARG A 443 10.06 25.72 44.82
CA ARG A 443 11.46 25.35 44.49
C ARG A 443 11.63 23.83 44.72
N SER A 444 12.61 23.07 44.25
CA SER A 444 13.98 23.28 43.78
C SER A 444 14.45 22.07 42.94
N ASP A 445 15.50 22.28 42.14
CA ASP A 445 16.63 21.38 41.85
C ASP A 445 17.01 21.34 40.36
N ILE A 446 18.32 21.23 40.12
CA ILE A 446 19.05 21.19 38.83
C ILE A 446 19.62 22.55 38.38
N ALA A 447 20.83 22.86 38.88
CA ALA A 447 21.77 23.76 38.22
C ALA A 447 23.21 23.38 38.61
N ILE A 448 23.82 22.46 37.85
CA ILE A 448 25.27 22.17 37.93
C ILE A 448 25.99 22.46 36.59
N GLY A 449 25.27 22.57 35.46
CA GLY A 449 25.87 22.88 34.15
C GLY A 449 26.25 24.36 33.94
N ASP A 450 25.49 25.29 34.53
CA ASP A 450 25.58 26.73 34.18
C ASP A 450 26.64 27.52 34.95
N GLN A 451 27.35 26.88 35.89
CA GLN A 451 28.42 27.55 36.65
C GLN A 451 29.67 27.85 35.81
N GLN A 452 29.88 27.10 34.72
CA GLN A 452 31.10 27.19 33.91
C GLN A 452 31.08 28.44 33.00
N ASP A 453 29.95 28.69 32.35
CA ASP A 453 29.74 29.88 31.51
C ASP A 453 29.73 31.18 32.34
N LEU A 454 29.21 31.13 33.56
CA LEU A 454 29.25 32.26 34.50
C LEU A 454 30.67 32.58 34.97
N LEU A 455 31.52 31.56 35.16
CA LEU A 455 32.93 31.76 35.49
C LEU A 455 33.72 32.33 34.30
N GLU A 456 33.41 31.90 33.08
CA GLU A 456 34.07 32.38 31.87
C GLU A 456 33.72 33.84 31.59
N ARG A 457 32.45 34.21 31.75
CA ARG A 457 31.98 35.60 31.61
C ARG A 457 32.50 36.52 32.70
N LYS A 458 32.67 36.01 33.92
CA LYS A 458 33.33 36.74 35.01
C LYS A 458 34.81 36.99 34.72
N ALA A 459 35.50 36.00 34.14
CA ALA A 459 36.90 36.14 33.74
C ALA A 459 37.08 37.14 32.58
N GLU A 460 36.08 37.31 31.71
CA GLU A 460 36.08 38.27 30.60
C GLU A 460 35.89 39.71 31.11
N LEU A 461 34.95 39.91 32.05
CA LEU A 461 34.76 41.18 32.77
C LEU A 461 36.02 41.62 33.55
N ASP A 462 36.72 40.67 34.17
CA ASP A 462 37.99 40.93 34.85
C ASP A 462 39.14 41.28 33.88
N ARG A 463 39.03 40.97 32.58
CA ARG A 463 39.98 41.42 31.54
C ARG A 463 39.65 42.84 31.08
N GLU A 464 38.37 43.13 30.85
CA GLU A 464 37.93 44.47 30.45
C GLU A 464 38.25 45.52 31.52
N GLN A 465 38.03 45.20 32.80
CA GLN A 465 38.42 46.10 33.91
C GLN A 465 39.93 46.35 33.97
N ARG A 466 40.75 45.35 33.63
CA ARG A 466 42.21 45.52 33.55
C ARG A 466 42.64 46.39 32.37
N ASP A 467 41.92 46.29 31.24
CA ASP A 467 42.20 47.12 30.07
C ASP A 467 41.69 48.57 30.24
N GLU A 468 40.62 48.79 31.00
CA GLU A 468 40.21 50.13 31.45
C GLU A 468 41.20 50.75 32.42
N GLN A 469 41.70 49.99 33.41
CA GLN A 469 42.76 50.47 34.31
C GLN A 469 44.02 50.88 33.55
N ARG A 470 44.40 50.14 32.50
CA ARG A 470 45.52 50.52 31.61
C ARG A 470 45.24 51.79 30.82
N LYS A 471 43.99 52.05 30.43
CA LYS A 471 43.59 53.30 29.75
C LYS A 471 43.60 54.48 30.72
N GLU A 472 43.14 54.30 31.97
CA GLU A 472 43.24 55.31 33.03
C GLU A 472 44.70 55.61 33.39
N GLU A 473 45.58 54.62 33.46
CA GLU A 473 47.01 54.83 33.71
C GLU A 473 47.67 55.62 32.57
N LYS A 474 47.35 55.29 31.31
CA LYS A 474 47.80 56.07 30.14
C LYS A 474 47.25 57.49 30.14
N LEU A 475 46.02 57.69 30.57
CA LEU A 475 45.42 59.02 30.70
C LEU A 475 46.09 59.83 31.81
N LYS A 476 46.42 59.19 32.94
CA LYS A 476 47.20 59.82 34.03
C LYS A 476 48.63 60.16 33.61
N GLU A 477 49.28 59.34 32.77
CA GLU A 477 50.58 59.67 32.15
C GLU A 477 50.46 60.87 31.20
N LEU A 478 49.43 60.90 30.35
CA LEU A 478 49.13 62.03 29.44
C LEU A 478 48.84 63.33 30.18
N ILE A 479 48.13 63.27 31.30
CA ILE A 479 47.86 64.44 32.16
C ILE A 479 49.16 64.93 32.82
N LYS A 480 50.04 64.02 33.25
CA LYS A 480 51.38 64.38 33.76
C LYS A 480 52.27 65.04 32.70
N GLU A 481 52.08 64.70 31.43
CA GLU A 481 52.80 65.30 30.31
C GLU A 481 52.32 66.72 29.97
N TYR A 482 51.13 67.10 30.45
CA TYR A 482 50.50 68.41 30.21
C TYR A 482 50.59 69.40 31.38
N GLU A 483 51.29 69.07 32.46
CA GLU A 483 51.53 70.01 33.58
C GLU A 483 52.72 70.95 33.29
N LEU A 484 52.50 71.96 32.44
CA LEU A 484 53.25 73.21 32.48
C LEU A 484 52.28 74.41 32.32
N GLU A 485 52.21 75.17 33.42
CA GLU A 485 51.89 76.59 33.54
C GLU A 485 50.40 77.02 33.66
N ASP A 486 50.10 77.46 34.89
CA ASP A 486 49.12 78.47 35.33
C ASP A 486 47.61 78.24 35.10
N ASN A 487 47.03 77.32 35.90
CA ASN A 487 45.74 77.49 36.62
C ASN A 487 45.35 76.19 37.35
N GLN A 488 46.09 75.82 38.41
CA GLN A 488 45.93 74.52 39.09
C GLN A 488 44.72 74.40 40.04
N GLU A 489 44.20 75.49 40.61
CA GLU A 489 43.11 75.40 41.62
C GLU A 489 41.72 75.24 40.98
N GLU A 490 41.43 75.97 39.90
CA GLU A 490 40.12 75.89 39.21
C GLU A 490 39.94 74.53 38.53
N PHE A 491 41.03 73.96 38.01
CA PHE A 491 41.04 72.64 37.38
C PHE A 491 40.91 71.49 38.39
N GLN A 492 41.41 71.65 39.62
CA GLN A 492 41.26 70.63 40.67
C GLN A 492 39.84 70.55 41.20
N GLU A 493 39.14 71.68 41.38
CA GLU A 493 37.72 71.67 41.76
C GLU A 493 36.85 71.04 40.67
N GLU A 494 37.12 71.33 39.39
CA GLU A 494 36.40 70.74 38.26
C GLU A 494 36.65 69.22 38.17
N ILE A 495 37.88 68.76 38.42
CA ILE A 495 38.19 67.32 38.51
C ILE A 495 37.46 66.65 39.67
N GLU A 496 37.38 67.28 40.85
CA GLU A 496 36.65 66.72 42.00
C GLU A 496 35.15 66.66 41.75
N GLU A 497 34.57 67.68 41.10
CA GLU A 497 33.17 67.69 40.73
C GLU A 497 32.86 66.61 39.69
N ILE A 498 33.71 66.47 38.66
CA ILE A 498 33.62 65.38 37.68
C ILE A 498 33.73 64.02 38.38
N GLN A 499 34.61 63.85 39.37
CA GLN A 499 34.74 62.59 40.11
C GLN A 499 33.50 62.27 40.96
N ARG A 500 32.88 63.28 41.59
CA ARG A 500 31.63 63.10 42.36
C ARG A 500 30.45 62.77 41.45
N GLU A 501 30.35 63.43 40.30
CA GLU A 501 29.31 63.16 39.30
C GLU A 501 29.52 61.76 38.69
N SER A 502 30.76 61.40 38.38
CA SER A 502 31.13 60.05 37.91
C SER A 502 30.76 58.97 38.93
N ALA A 503 30.95 59.24 40.23
CA ALA A 503 30.58 58.31 41.29
C ALA A 503 29.06 58.15 41.45
N ARG A 504 28.29 59.23 41.26
CA ARG A 504 26.82 59.18 41.20
C ARG A 504 26.32 58.37 40.01
N ILE A 505 26.85 58.63 38.82
CA ILE A 505 26.50 57.89 37.60
C ILE A 505 26.80 56.40 37.78
N ARG A 506 27.95 56.03 38.36
CA ARG A 506 28.29 54.63 38.65
C ARG A 506 27.36 53.95 39.66
N MET A 507 26.74 54.70 40.58
CA MET A 507 25.76 54.16 41.53
C MET A 507 24.41 53.95 40.85
N GLU A 508 23.95 54.92 40.05
CA GLU A 508 22.71 54.81 39.26
C GLU A 508 22.81 53.71 38.19
N GLU A 509 23.95 53.57 37.53
CA GLU A 509 24.21 52.47 36.59
C GLU A 509 24.17 51.10 37.26
N LYS A 510 24.63 50.98 38.51
CA LYS A 510 24.53 49.73 39.29
C LYS A 510 23.09 49.42 39.69
N GLU A 511 22.29 50.41 40.06
CA GLU A 511 20.88 50.22 40.38
C GLU A 511 20.06 49.85 39.15
N ILE A 512 20.26 50.53 38.02
CA ILE A 512 19.63 50.19 36.73
C ILE A 512 20.05 48.79 36.28
N SER A 513 21.34 48.44 36.40
CA SER A 513 21.83 47.10 36.08
C SER A 513 21.21 46.02 36.96
N GLN A 514 21.02 46.27 38.26
CA GLN A 514 20.35 45.32 39.16
C GLN A 514 18.87 45.15 38.81
N GLU A 515 18.15 46.24 38.51
CA GLU A 515 16.75 46.19 38.12
C GLU A 515 16.56 45.48 36.76
N GLU A 516 17.47 45.69 35.81
CA GLU A 516 17.50 44.97 34.53
C GLU A 516 17.80 43.48 34.72
N ILE A 517 18.76 43.12 35.58
CA ILE A 517 19.05 41.73 35.92
C ILE A 517 17.82 41.06 36.56
N GLU A 518 17.11 41.75 37.45
CA GLU A 518 15.90 41.21 38.08
C GLU A 518 14.74 41.06 37.08
N LYS A 519 14.53 42.03 36.19
CA LYS A 519 13.56 41.94 35.10
C LYS A 519 13.89 40.79 34.13
N GLN A 520 15.16 40.62 33.79
CA GLN A 520 15.61 39.50 32.96
C GLN A 520 15.41 38.16 33.67
N LYS A 521 15.66 38.09 34.98
CA LYS A 521 15.42 36.89 35.78
C LYS A 521 13.93 36.52 35.80
N LYS A 522 13.05 37.47 36.07
CA LYS A 522 11.57 37.26 36.02
C LYS A 522 11.09 36.84 34.64
N GLN A 523 11.63 37.42 33.57
CA GLN A 523 11.31 37.00 32.19
C GLN A 523 11.80 35.58 31.87
N ARG A 524 12.98 35.19 32.37
CA ARG A 524 13.51 33.82 32.21
C ARG A 524 12.68 32.82 33.00
N GLU A 525 12.32 33.13 34.23
CA GLU A 525 11.43 32.30 35.06
C GLU A 525 10.05 32.12 34.41
N LYS A 526 9.47 33.19 33.83
CA LYS A 526 8.21 33.10 33.07
C LYS A 526 8.33 32.20 31.84
N LYS A 527 9.38 32.38 31.02
CA LYS A 527 9.63 31.53 29.84
C LYS A 527 9.89 30.07 30.22
N ALA A 528 10.55 29.82 31.34
CA ALA A 528 10.79 28.47 31.84
C ALA A 528 9.47 27.80 32.27
N LYS A 529 8.57 28.53 32.95
CA LYS A 529 7.22 28.05 33.27
C LYS A 529 6.40 27.73 32.00
N GLU A 530 6.38 28.64 31.02
CA GLU A 530 5.67 28.43 29.75
C GLU A 530 6.21 27.22 28.97
N MET A 531 7.54 26.97 29.01
CA MET A 531 8.12 25.76 28.40
C MET A 531 7.74 24.48 29.15
N LEU A 532 7.69 24.51 30.48
CA LEU A 532 7.26 23.35 31.27
C LEU A 532 5.79 22.99 31.04
N GLU A 533 4.90 23.98 31.01
CA GLU A 533 3.49 23.77 30.67
C GLU A 533 3.33 23.18 29.26
N MET A 534 4.07 23.71 28.29
CA MET A 534 4.06 23.17 26.93
C MET A 534 4.61 21.74 26.86
N GLU A 535 5.62 21.39 27.65
CA GLU A 535 6.12 20.02 27.75
C GLU A 535 5.11 19.06 28.40
N GLU A 536 4.37 19.51 29.42
CA GLU A 536 3.33 18.71 30.07
C GLU A 536 2.15 18.49 29.13
N GLU A 537 1.69 19.54 28.44
CA GLU A 537 0.67 19.44 27.39
C GLU A 537 1.12 18.51 26.27
N ASP A 538 2.39 18.59 25.83
CA ASP A 538 2.96 17.70 24.83
C ASP A 538 3.07 16.25 25.34
N LYS A 539 3.40 16.03 26.61
CA LYS A 539 3.45 14.70 27.24
C LYS A 539 2.05 14.10 27.34
N GLU A 540 1.05 14.89 27.76
CA GLU A 540 -0.35 14.46 27.78
C GLU A 540 -0.89 14.20 26.38
N PHE A 541 -0.58 15.07 25.41
CA PHE A 541 -0.92 14.90 24.00
C PHE A 541 -0.28 13.61 23.45
N ARG A 542 1.02 13.40 23.65
CA ARG A 542 1.71 12.17 23.20
C ARG A 542 1.18 10.92 23.89
N LYS A 543 0.78 10.97 25.15
CA LYS A 543 0.15 9.84 25.85
C LYS A 543 -1.24 9.55 25.27
N LYS A 544 -2.07 10.58 25.11
CA LYS A 544 -3.44 10.48 24.58
C LYS A 544 -3.46 10.04 23.12
N TYR A 545 -2.49 10.48 22.33
CA TYR A 545 -2.36 10.21 20.91
C TYR A 545 -1.22 9.24 20.59
N LYS A 546 -0.72 8.46 21.56
CA LYS A 546 0.40 7.50 21.37
C LYS A 546 0.13 6.59 20.17
N LEU A 547 -1.07 6.03 20.10
CA LEU A 547 -1.52 5.16 19.01
C LEU A 547 -1.59 5.87 17.64
N PHE A 548 -1.84 7.18 17.64
CA PHE A 548 -1.85 8.03 16.45
C PHE A 548 -0.45 8.53 16.06
N LEU A 549 0.58 8.27 16.88
CA LEU A 549 1.97 8.59 16.61
C LEU A 549 2.80 7.33 16.34
N SER A 550 2.28 6.15 16.69
CA SER A 550 2.91 4.86 16.46
C SER A 550 2.93 4.51 14.96
N ASN A 551 4.13 4.26 14.43
CA ASN A 551 4.30 3.63 13.13
C ASN A 551 4.10 2.11 13.29
N PHE A 552 3.02 1.58 12.73
CA PHE A 552 2.78 0.13 12.73
C PHE A 552 3.77 -0.58 11.79
N ASN A 553 4.60 -1.47 12.33
CA ASN A 553 5.53 -2.32 11.60
C ASN A 553 5.53 -3.75 12.18
N ASP A 554 6.27 -4.62 11.53
CA ASP A 554 6.36 -6.04 11.88
C ASP A 554 7.07 -6.26 13.23
N GLU A 555 7.86 -5.29 13.71
CA GLU A 555 8.54 -5.37 15.01
C GLU A 555 7.62 -5.03 16.18
N ASN A 556 6.62 -4.16 15.97
CA ASN A 556 5.75 -3.67 17.02
C ASN A 556 4.28 -4.10 16.86
N THR A 557 3.95 -4.94 15.87
CA THR A 557 2.62 -5.52 15.75
C THR A 557 2.67 -7.04 15.75
N ARG A 558 1.77 -7.66 16.52
CA ARG A 558 1.60 -9.11 16.57
C ARG A 558 0.14 -9.47 16.36
N LEU A 559 -0.09 -10.43 15.48
CA LEU A 559 -1.41 -11.02 15.32
C LEU A 559 -1.69 -12.01 16.46
N PHE A 560 -2.77 -11.76 17.21
CA PHE A 560 -3.28 -12.67 18.21
C PHE A 560 -4.44 -13.47 17.65
N ASP A 561 -4.12 -14.72 17.30
CA ASP A 561 -5.06 -15.73 16.84
C ASP A 561 -5.41 -16.70 17.99
N GLY A 562 -5.61 -16.20 19.21
CA GLY A 562 -6.09 -17.02 20.34
C GLY A 562 -5.22 -18.25 20.64
N GLU A 563 -3.89 -18.08 20.60
CA GLU A 563 -2.86 -19.14 20.70
C GLU A 563 -2.91 -19.96 22.02
N ASP A 564 -3.74 -19.58 22.98
CA ASP A 564 -3.87 -20.25 24.28
C ASP A 564 -4.93 -21.36 24.33
N LEU A 565 -5.69 -21.57 23.25
CA LEU A 565 -6.74 -22.60 23.23
C LEU A 565 -6.15 -24.00 23.03
N LYS A 566 -6.12 -24.77 24.11
CA LYS A 566 -5.71 -26.19 24.11
C LYS A 566 -6.89 -27.15 23.98
N ASP A 567 -8.08 -26.73 24.39
CA ASP A 567 -9.27 -27.57 24.34
C ASP A 567 -9.84 -27.60 22.91
N ALA A 568 -10.04 -28.81 22.37
CA ALA A 568 -10.66 -29.03 21.07
C ALA A 568 -12.05 -28.39 20.98
N HIS A 569 -12.83 -28.40 22.08
CA HIS A 569 -14.17 -27.81 22.07
C HIS A 569 -14.14 -26.29 21.90
N ASP A 570 -13.21 -25.62 22.58
CA ASP A 570 -13.03 -24.17 22.46
C ASP A 570 -12.51 -23.78 21.08
N ILE A 571 -11.63 -24.60 20.49
CA ILE A 571 -11.15 -24.43 19.11
C ILE A 571 -12.33 -24.51 18.14
N ASP A 572 -13.16 -25.54 18.24
CA ASP A 572 -14.33 -25.72 17.37
C ASP A 572 -15.33 -24.58 17.52
N MET A 573 -15.60 -24.16 18.76
CA MET A 573 -16.52 -23.05 19.04
C MET A 573 -16.00 -21.74 18.44
N ARG A 574 -14.70 -21.46 18.64
CA ARG A 574 -14.02 -20.31 18.05
C ARG A 574 -14.09 -20.32 16.52
N GLN A 575 -13.79 -21.46 15.89
CA GLN A 575 -13.87 -21.60 14.44
C GLN A 575 -15.31 -21.32 13.94
N GLY A 576 -16.33 -21.81 14.66
CA GLY A 576 -17.72 -21.51 14.36
C GLY A 576 -18.07 -20.02 14.43
N MET A 577 -17.54 -19.30 15.42
CA MET A 577 -17.71 -17.84 15.54
C MET A 577 -17.00 -17.09 14.42
N LEU A 578 -15.74 -17.43 14.15
CA LEU A 578 -14.93 -16.84 13.09
C LEU A 578 -15.62 -17.01 11.74
N LEU A 579 -16.08 -18.22 11.44
CA LEU A 579 -16.84 -18.49 10.23
C LEU A 579 -18.10 -17.63 10.14
N THR A 580 -18.89 -17.57 11.23
CA THR A 580 -20.14 -16.80 11.24
C THR A 580 -19.88 -15.30 11.04
N ILE A 581 -18.85 -14.75 11.67
CA ILE A 581 -18.57 -13.32 11.58
C ILE A 581 -17.96 -12.93 10.25
N LEU A 582 -17.03 -13.73 9.71
CA LEU A 582 -16.43 -13.47 8.39
C LEU A 582 -17.49 -13.56 7.29
N MET A 583 -18.42 -14.52 7.36
CA MET A 583 -19.57 -14.58 6.46
C MET A 583 -20.46 -13.34 6.57
N SER A 584 -20.66 -12.81 7.78
CA SER A 584 -21.45 -11.59 7.99
C SER A 584 -20.75 -10.35 7.43
N ILE A 585 -19.43 -10.24 7.64
CA ILE A 585 -18.57 -9.19 7.05
C ILE A 585 -18.63 -9.24 5.52
N ALA A 586 -18.48 -10.43 4.92
CA ALA A 586 -18.57 -10.63 3.48
C ALA A 586 -19.93 -10.16 2.94
N ILE A 587 -21.04 -10.46 3.63
CA ILE A 587 -22.38 -10.02 3.23
C ILE A 587 -22.52 -8.50 3.26
N VAL A 588 -21.94 -7.84 4.26
CA VAL A 588 -21.96 -6.37 4.32
C VAL A 588 -21.12 -5.77 3.20
N TYR A 589 -19.93 -6.32 2.92
CA TYR A 589 -19.11 -5.91 1.79
C TYR A 589 -19.82 -6.11 0.44
N LEU A 590 -20.52 -7.22 0.25
CA LEU A 590 -21.36 -7.46 -0.93
C LEU A 590 -22.40 -6.36 -1.12
N LYS A 591 -23.13 -5.99 -0.06
CA LYS A 591 -24.15 -4.94 -0.12
C LYS A 591 -23.57 -3.54 -0.38
N LEU A 592 -22.36 -3.28 0.14
CA LEU A 592 -21.63 -2.04 -0.08
C LEU A 592 -20.98 -1.97 -1.47
N GLY A 593 -20.88 -3.07 -2.21
CA GLY A 593 -20.18 -3.12 -3.51
C GLY A 593 -18.65 -3.23 -3.39
N HIS A 594 -18.16 -3.72 -2.25
CA HIS A 594 -16.74 -4.01 -1.99
C HIS A 594 -16.46 -5.50 -2.27
N TYR A 595 -16.63 -5.93 -3.52
CA TYR A 595 -16.60 -7.34 -3.91
C TYR A 595 -15.24 -8.01 -3.68
N SER A 596 -14.12 -7.31 -3.92
CA SER A 596 -12.79 -7.87 -3.65
C SER A 596 -12.59 -8.20 -2.17
N ASN A 597 -12.99 -7.30 -1.27
CA ASN A 597 -12.93 -7.53 0.17
C ASN A 597 -13.91 -8.61 0.64
N ALA A 598 -15.08 -8.72 -0.01
CA ALA A 598 -16.01 -9.80 0.24
C ALA A 598 -15.39 -11.17 -0.12
N ILE A 599 -14.72 -11.26 -1.27
CA ILE A 599 -14.03 -12.48 -1.71
C ILE A 599 -12.90 -12.83 -0.73
N GLU A 600 -12.09 -11.86 -0.31
CA GLU A 600 -11.01 -12.09 0.68
C GLU A 600 -11.57 -12.61 2.02
N ALA A 601 -12.63 -12.00 2.55
CA ALA A 601 -13.30 -12.47 3.78
C ALA A 601 -13.87 -13.90 3.62
N LEU A 602 -14.35 -14.26 2.43
CA LEU A 602 -14.84 -15.60 2.11
C LEU A 602 -13.71 -16.61 1.91
N GLU A 603 -12.56 -16.21 1.40
CA GLU A 603 -11.36 -17.05 1.34
C GLU A 603 -10.81 -17.33 2.74
N ASP A 604 -10.79 -16.33 3.62
CA ASP A 604 -10.48 -16.53 5.04
C ASP A 604 -11.50 -17.44 5.73
N SER A 605 -12.79 -17.29 5.41
CA SER A 605 -13.85 -18.20 5.89
C SER A 605 -13.60 -19.65 5.44
N ASP A 606 -13.16 -19.84 4.20
CA ASP A 606 -12.86 -21.16 3.62
C ASP A 606 -11.66 -21.82 4.32
N LYS A 607 -10.62 -21.05 4.64
CA LYS A 607 -9.48 -21.51 5.45
C LYS A 607 -9.92 -21.98 6.84
N VAL A 608 -10.84 -21.27 7.48
CA VAL A 608 -11.39 -21.66 8.80
C VAL A 608 -12.28 -22.90 8.69
N ALA A 609 -13.15 -22.97 7.68
CA ALA A 609 -14.10 -24.07 7.51
C ALA A 609 -13.49 -25.35 6.93
N GLN A 610 -12.28 -25.28 6.35
CA GLN A 610 -11.59 -26.39 5.68
C GLN A 610 -12.44 -27.01 4.56
N MET A 611 -13.03 -26.18 3.67
CA MET A 611 -13.85 -26.60 2.52
C MET A 611 -15.15 -27.36 2.84
N LYS A 612 -15.69 -27.23 4.06
CA LYS A 612 -16.87 -28.00 4.50
C LYS A 612 -18.23 -27.31 4.32
N SER A 613 -18.26 -26.05 3.87
CA SER A 613 -19.49 -25.25 3.84
C SER A 613 -19.88 -24.82 2.43
N SER A 614 -21.04 -25.28 1.95
CA SER A 614 -21.58 -24.87 0.64
C SER A 614 -21.92 -23.37 0.57
N GLN A 615 -22.26 -22.75 1.71
CA GLN A 615 -22.62 -21.35 1.78
C GLN A 615 -21.46 -20.42 1.42
N ILE A 616 -20.21 -20.82 1.73
CA ILE A 616 -19.02 -20.03 1.41
C ILE A 616 -18.87 -19.92 -0.11
N TYR A 617 -18.89 -21.06 -0.81
CA TYR A 617 -18.78 -21.10 -2.27
C TYR A 617 -19.96 -20.43 -2.96
N PHE A 618 -21.17 -20.58 -2.43
CA PHE A 618 -22.34 -19.83 -2.91
C PHE A 618 -22.12 -18.32 -2.83
N ARG A 619 -21.60 -17.81 -1.69
CA ARG A 619 -21.31 -16.38 -1.53
C ARG A 619 -20.12 -15.91 -2.36
N LYS A 620 -19.11 -16.75 -2.61
CA LYS A 620 -17.99 -16.44 -3.53
C LYS A 620 -18.52 -16.25 -4.95
N ALA A 621 -19.31 -17.22 -5.42
CA ALA A 621 -19.99 -17.13 -6.70
C ALA A 621 -20.90 -15.90 -6.79
N GLN A 622 -21.61 -15.56 -5.71
CA GLN A 622 -22.42 -14.35 -5.61
C GLN A 622 -21.56 -13.07 -5.71
N ALA A 623 -20.44 -12.98 -4.99
CA ALA A 623 -19.54 -11.82 -5.08
C ALA A 623 -19.02 -11.58 -6.50
N ILE A 624 -18.66 -12.67 -7.19
CA ILE A 624 -18.18 -12.63 -8.57
C ILE A 624 -19.30 -12.23 -9.53
N CYS A 625 -20.48 -12.85 -9.40
CA CYS A 625 -21.63 -12.61 -10.28
C CYS A 625 -22.09 -11.15 -10.25
N TYR A 626 -22.17 -10.58 -9.04
CA TYR A 626 -22.69 -9.23 -8.83
C TYR A 626 -21.64 -8.12 -9.06
N ASN A 627 -20.38 -8.48 -9.29
CA ASN A 627 -19.34 -7.53 -9.66
C ASN A 627 -19.38 -7.21 -11.17
N LYS A 628 -19.68 -5.95 -11.51
CA LYS A 628 -19.66 -5.46 -12.91
C LYS A 628 -18.28 -5.47 -13.54
N SER A 629 -17.20 -5.36 -12.76
CA SER A 629 -15.82 -5.41 -13.27
C SER A 629 -15.27 -6.83 -13.40
N ALA A 630 -16.05 -7.87 -13.07
CA ALA A 630 -15.58 -9.25 -13.20
C ALA A 630 -15.21 -9.58 -14.65
N SER A 631 -13.99 -10.10 -14.84
CA SER A 631 -13.54 -10.63 -16.12
C SER A 631 -14.26 -11.95 -16.46
N LEU A 632 -14.20 -12.36 -17.73
CA LEU A 632 -14.76 -13.64 -18.16
C LEU A 632 -14.16 -14.83 -17.36
N GLN A 633 -12.86 -14.78 -17.07
CA GLN A 633 -12.17 -15.79 -16.25
C GLN A 633 -12.69 -15.81 -14.81
N MET A 634 -12.90 -14.63 -14.20
CA MET A 634 -13.51 -14.56 -12.87
C MET A 634 -14.92 -15.15 -12.88
N LEU A 635 -15.74 -14.82 -13.87
CA LEU A 635 -17.10 -15.37 -14.00
C LEU A 635 -17.08 -16.91 -14.17
N GLN A 636 -16.12 -17.45 -14.93
CA GLN A 636 -15.91 -18.90 -15.04
C GLN A 636 -15.55 -19.53 -13.69
N LYS A 637 -14.65 -18.92 -12.91
CA LYS A 637 -14.38 -19.34 -11.53
C LYS A 637 -15.64 -19.28 -10.65
N GLY A 638 -16.45 -18.24 -10.80
CA GLY A 638 -17.76 -18.14 -10.11
C GLY A 638 -18.72 -19.27 -10.50
N LYS A 639 -18.70 -19.71 -11.77
CA LYS A 639 -19.45 -20.89 -12.23
C LYS A 639 -18.94 -22.19 -11.60
N GLU A 640 -17.64 -22.35 -11.47
CA GLU A 640 -17.04 -23.50 -10.76
C GLU A 640 -17.42 -23.49 -9.28
N ASP A 641 -17.35 -22.33 -8.63
CA ASP A 641 -17.71 -22.15 -7.23
C ASP A 641 -19.19 -22.51 -6.98
N ILE A 642 -20.14 -22.08 -7.83
CA ILE A 642 -21.56 -22.44 -7.63
C ILE A 642 -21.83 -23.93 -7.89
N ILE A 643 -21.13 -24.56 -8.83
CA ILE A 643 -21.22 -26.01 -9.06
C ILE A 643 -20.69 -26.78 -7.85
N LEU A 644 -19.55 -26.34 -7.30
CA LEU A 644 -18.98 -26.91 -6.08
C LEU A 644 -19.91 -26.70 -4.88
N ALA A 645 -20.51 -25.52 -4.75
CA ALA A 645 -21.50 -25.21 -3.72
C ALA A 645 -22.70 -26.18 -3.79
N LEU A 646 -23.23 -26.43 -4.99
CA LEU A 646 -24.32 -27.40 -5.20
C LEU A 646 -23.92 -28.84 -4.83
N LYS A 647 -22.70 -29.25 -5.18
CA LYS A 647 -22.15 -30.56 -4.81
C LYS A 647 -22.03 -30.72 -3.30
N ILE A 648 -21.44 -29.75 -2.60
CA ILE A 648 -21.28 -29.77 -1.13
C ILE A 648 -22.65 -29.69 -0.44
N LYS A 649 -23.57 -28.86 -0.93
CA LYS A 649 -24.94 -28.75 -0.40
C LYS A 649 -25.65 -30.11 -0.35
N SER A 650 -25.44 -30.97 -1.35
CA SER A 650 -26.06 -32.31 -1.41
C SER A 650 -25.57 -33.27 -0.30
N THR A 651 -24.38 -33.04 0.24
CA THR A 651 -23.78 -33.88 1.29
C THR A 651 -24.07 -33.35 2.69
N GLU A 652 -24.30 -32.04 2.84
CA GLU A 652 -24.57 -31.38 4.12
C GLU A 652 -25.90 -31.81 4.74
N LYS A 653 -25.84 -32.29 6.00
CA LYS A 653 -27.02 -32.72 6.76
C LYS A 653 -28.00 -31.57 7.04
N MET A 654 -27.50 -30.34 7.16
CA MET A 654 -28.30 -29.14 7.43
C MET A 654 -29.40 -28.95 6.37
N PHE A 655 -29.08 -29.16 5.09
CA PHE A 655 -30.03 -29.01 3.98
C PHE A 655 -31.00 -30.19 3.81
N LYS A 656 -30.80 -31.29 4.54
CA LYS A 656 -31.71 -32.45 4.59
C LYS A 656 -32.73 -32.37 5.72
N GLN A 657 -32.68 -31.31 6.53
CA GLN A 657 -33.60 -31.10 7.64
C GLN A 657 -34.99 -30.65 7.16
N GLU A 658 -35.98 -30.77 8.04
CA GLU A 658 -37.35 -30.34 7.75
C GLU A 658 -37.43 -28.84 7.41
N LYS A 659 -38.36 -28.47 6.52
CA LYS A 659 -38.58 -27.08 6.08
C LYS A 659 -38.74 -26.09 7.23
N GLY A 660 -39.31 -26.52 8.36
CA GLY A 660 -39.45 -25.69 9.56
C GLY A 660 -38.10 -25.24 10.13
N ILE A 661 -37.12 -26.13 10.21
CA ILE A 661 -35.78 -25.81 10.72
C ILE A 661 -35.04 -24.90 9.74
N LEU A 662 -35.15 -25.18 8.43
CA LEU A 662 -34.59 -24.32 7.40
C LEU A 662 -35.18 -22.90 7.45
N LYS A 663 -36.48 -22.75 7.72
CA LYS A 663 -37.13 -21.44 7.91
C LYS A 663 -36.61 -20.70 9.15
N ILE A 664 -36.32 -21.42 10.24
CA ILE A 664 -35.71 -20.83 11.44
C ILE A 664 -34.30 -20.31 11.14
N LEU A 665 -33.53 -21.05 10.35
CA LEU A 665 -32.18 -20.70 9.91
C LEU A 665 -32.13 -19.67 8.77
N ASN A 666 -33.29 -19.25 8.24
CA ASN A 666 -33.40 -18.34 7.10
C ASN A 666 -32.84 -18.94 5.78
N LEU A 667 -33.01 -20.25 5.61
CA LEU A 667 -32.57 -21.07 4.49
C LEU A 667 -33.73 -21.78 3.79
N SER A 668 -34.98 -21.34 3.97
CA SER A 668 -36.13 -22.01 3.32
C SER A 668 -36.00 -22.02 1.81
N ASP A 669 -35.48 -20.94 1.23
CA ASP A 669 -35.49 -20.70 -0.22
C ASP A 669 -34.13 -21.03 -0.86
N HIS A 670 -33.34 -21.87 -0.19
CA HIS A 670 -31.98 -22.21 -0.59
C HIS A 670 -31.89 -23.03 -1.89
N GLU A 671 -32.94 -23.72 -2.32
CA GLU A 671 -32.97 -24.38 -3.64
C GLU A 671 -33.07 -23.37 -4.76
N GLU A 672 -34.07 -22.50 -4.68
CA GLU A 672 -34.29 -21.42 -5.64
C GLU A 672 -33.10 -20.46 -5.67
N ALA A 673 -32.54 -20.07 -4.52
CA ALA A 673 -31.40 -19.16 -4.47
C ALA A 673 -30.16 -19.69 -5.20
N TYR A 674 -29.81 -20.98 -5.01
CA TYR A 674 -28.64 -21.57 -5.66
C TYR A 674 -28.87 -21.76 -7.17
N GLN A 675 -30.06 -22.22 -7.56
CA GLN A 675 -30.41 -22.40 -8.96
C GLN A 675 -30.45 -21.06 -9.70
N SER A 676 -31.09 -20.05 -9.10
CA SER A 676 -31.18 -18.70 -9.66
C SER A 676 -29.80 -18.08 -9.85
N LEU A 677 -28.89 -18.24 -8.87
CA LEU A 677 -27.53 -17.74 -9.00
C LEU A 677 -26.74 -18.50 -10.09
N ALA A 678 -26.91 -19.80 -10.23
CA ALA A 678 -26.27 -20.58 -11.29
C ALA A 678 -26.73 -20.16 -12.69
N ILE A 679 -28.03 -19.87 -12.84
CA ILE A 679 -28.60 -19.32 -14.08
C ILE A 679 -28.04 -17.92 -14.33
N GLU A 680 -28.12 -17.01 -13.36
CA GLU A 680 -27.64 -15.63 -13.50
C GLU A 680 -26.15 -15.56 -13.85
N ILE A 681 -25.30 -16.40 -13.24
CA ILE A 681 -23.87 -16.49 -13.60
C ILE A 681 -23.69 -16.95 -15.05
N THR A 682 -24.46 -17.94 -15.50
CA THR A 682 -24.38 -18.44 -16.88
C THR A 682 -24.81 -17.37 -17.88
N ASP A 683 -25.89 -16.65 -17.57
CA ASP A 683 -26.40 -15.54 -18.37
C ASP A 683 -25.42 -14.35 -18.37
N ARG A 684 -24.73 -14.10 -17.24
CA ARG A 684 -23.68 -13.08 -17.13
C ARG A 684 -22.46 -13.44 -17.97
N ILE A 685 -22.04 -14.72 -17.97
CA ILE A 685 -20.96 -15.23 -18.83
C ILE A 685 -21.32 -15.04 -20.29
N HIS A 686 -22.55 -15.39 -20.69
CA HIS A 686 -23.01 -15.24 -22.06
C HIS A 686 -23.00 -13.78 -22.51
N ARG A 687 -23.65 -12.89 -21.73
CA ARG A 687 -23.66 -11.45 -22.01
C ARG A 687 -22.24 -10.87 -22.08
N LYS A 688 -21.37 -11.24 -21.15
CA LYS A 688 -19.98 -10.77 -21.14
C LYS A 688 -19.21 -11.28 -22.36
N LYS A 689 -19.39 -12.54 -22.75
CA LYS A 689 -18.80 -13.09 -23.98
C LYS A 689 -19.29 -12.32 -25.20
N GLU A 690 -20.60 -12.07 -25.33
CA GLU A 690 -21.18 -11.29 -26.43
C GLU A 690 -20.64 -9.86 -26.48
N GLU A 691 -20.60 -9.16 -25.34
CA GLU A 691 -20.03 -7.81 -25.23
C GLU A 691 -18.57 -7.77 -25.68
N GLU A 692 -17.74 -8.72 -25.23
CA GLU A 692 -16.33 -8.80 -25.63
C GLU A 692 -16.17 -9.18 -27.11
N THR A 693 -17.01 -10.11 -27.61
CA THR A 693 -17.07 -10.47 -29.04
C THR A 693 -17.42 -9.27 -29.92
N GLU A 694 -18.41 -8.48 -29.54
CA GLU A 694 -18.82 -7.29 -30.29
C GLU A 694 -17.71 -6.22 -30.31
N LYS A 695 -17.07 -5.97 -29.16
CA LYS A 695 -15.94 -5.04 -29.09
C LYS A 695 -14.75 -5.47 -29.95
N ILE A 696 -14.42 -6.76 -29.93
CA ILE A 696 -13.34 -7.32 -30.77
C ILE A 696 -13.74 -7.31 -32.25
N ARG A 697 -15.02 -7.59 -32.56
CA ARG A 697 -15.57 -7.52 -33.91
C ARG A 697 -15.41 -6.14 -34.52
N ASN A 698 -15.87 -5.09 -33.83
CA ASN A 698 -15.75 -3.72 -34.32
C ASN A 698 -14.28 -3.31 -34.56
N LEU A 699 -13.37 -3.85 -33.74
CA LEU A 699 -11.94 -3.59 -33.87
C LEU A 699 -11.32 -4.31 -35.07
N LEU A 700 -11.66 -5.59 -35.29
CA LEU A 700 -11.16 -6.38 -36.43
C LEU A 700 -11.80 -5.98 -37.75
N GLU A 701 -13.08 -5.60 -37.76
CA GLU A 701 -13.78 -5.03 -38.91
C GLU A 701 -13.06 -3.76 -39.39
N ARG A 702 -12.82 -2.81 -38.47
CA ARG A 702 -12.11 -1.58 -38.79
C ARG A 702 -10.68 -1.83 -39.27
N ALA A 703 -9.99 -2.83 -38.70
CA ALA A 703 -8.66 -3.21 -39.15
C ALA A 703 -8.68 -3.82 -40.57
N ALA A 704 -9.70 -4.61 -40.90
CA ALA A 704 -9.87 -5.18 -42.22
C ALA A 704 -10.13 -4.10 -43.28
N GLU A 705 -10.99 -3.12 -42.97
CA GLU A 705 -11.24 -1.95 -43.84
C GLU A 705 -9.95 -1.15 -44.13
N ILE A 706 -9.14 -0.91 -43.09
CA ILE A 706 -7.86 -0.19 -43.25
C ILE A 706 -6.89 -1.00 -44.13
N GLU A 707 -6.92 -2.33 -44.02
CA GLU A 707 -6.06 -3.20 -44.82
C GLU A 707 -6.51 -3.24 -46.29
N GLU A 708 -7.80 -3.25 -46.56
CA GLU A 708 -8.38 -3.15 -47.91
C GLU A 708 -8.01 -1.83 -48.58
N ILE A 709 -8.23 -0.70 -47.91
CA ILE A 709 -7.82 0.63 -48.39
C ILE A 709 -6.31 0.67 -48.66
N TYR A 710 -5.51 0.06 -47.78
CA TYR A 710 -4.07 0.02 -47.97
C TYR A 710 -3.66 -0.80 -49.21
N GLN A 711 -4.32 -1.92 -49.47
CA GLN A 711 -4.10 -2.72 -50.69
C GLN A 711 -4.45 -1.91 -51.94
N GLU A 712 -5.60 -1.23 -51.96
CA GLU A 712 -5.99 -0.33 -53.05
C GLU A 712 -4.93 0.78 -53.28
N MET A 713 -4.43 1.41 -52.22
CA MET A 713 -3.40 2.44 -52.33
C MET A 713 -2.06 1.92 -52.88
N VAL A 714 -1.73 0.66 -52.59
CA VAL A 714 -0.53 -0.01 -53.11
C VAL A 714 -0.72 -0.37 -54.58
N GLU A 715 -1.90 -0.85 -54.97
CA GLU A 715 -2.25 -1.13 -56.38
C GLU A 715 -2.24 0.14 -57.24
N ASP A 716 -2.70 1.26 -56.68
CA ASP A 716 -2.64 2.59 -57.28
C ASP A 716 -1.21 3.18 -57.37
N GLY A 717 -0.21 2.54 -56.75
CA GLY A 717 1.18 3.01 -56.70
C GLY A 717 1.38 4.30 -55.86
N ARG A 718 0.39 4.68 -55.04
CA ARG A 718 0.43 5.93 -54.24
C ARG A 718 1.25 5.82 -52.97
N LYS A 719 1.50 4.62 -52.46
CA LYS A 719 2.35 4.39 -51.27
C LYS A 719 3.40 3.32 -51.52
N GLN A 720 4.64 3.61 -51.14
CA GLN A 720 5.66 2.57 -50.99
C GLN A 720 5.31 1.76 -49.74
N ALA A 721 5.25 0.44 -49.89
CA ALA A 721 4.83 -0.43 -48.82
C ALA A 721 5.91 -0.51 -47.72
N GLY A 722 5.72 0.22 -46.61
CA GLY A 722 6.45 -0.02 -45.35
C GLY A 722 7.23 1.13 -44.71
N GLU A 723 7.33 2.32 -45.33
CA GLU A 723 8.29 3.33 -44.82
C GLU A 723 7.76 4.24 -43.70
N GLU A 724 6.48 4.64 -43.71
CA GLU A 724 5.98 5.68 -42.77
C GLU A 724 5.97 5.24 -41.28
N ASP A 725 5.65 3.97 -41.00
CA ASP A 725 5.51 3.48 -39.61
C ASP A 725 6.88 3.16 -38.97
N GLU A 726 7.93 2.93 -39.76
CA GLU A 726 9.29 2.69 -39.24
C GLU A 726 10.01 4.01 -38.94
N GLU A 727 9.76 5.05 -39.73
CA GLU A 727 10.37 6.37 -39.52
C GLU A 727 9.94 7.01 -38.20
N GLU A 728 8.67 6.88 -37.79
CA GLU A 728 8.23 7.38 -36.49
C GLU A 728 8.95 6.67 -35.34
N ASP A 729 8.96 5.33 -35.31
CA ASP A 729 9.62 4.58 -34.23
C ASP A 729 11.13 4.88 -34.13
N ILE A 730 11.80 5.03 -35.27
CA ILE A 730 13.22 5.42 -35.31
C ILE A 730 13.39 6.85 -34.80
N ARG A 731 12.55 7.79 -35.24
CA ARG A 731 12.59 9.20 -34.83
C ARG A 731 12.43 9.38 -33.33
N TRP A 732 11.59 8.56 -32.69
CA TRP A 732 11.41 8.58 -31.24
C TRP A 732 12.56 7.91 -30.47
N SER A 733 13.34 7.01 -31.10
CA SER A 733 14.44 6.30 -30.42
C SER A 733 15.73 7.13 -30.25
N LEU A 734 15.80 8.29 -30.90
CA LEU A 734 16.98 9.14 -30.95
C LEU A 734 16.78 10.42 -30.13
N ASP A 735 17.84 10.86 -29.44
CA ASP A 735 17.87 12.18 -28.81
C ASP A 735 17.98 13.31 -29.88
N LYS A 736 17.98 14.56 -29.43
CA LYS A 736 18.12 15.74 -30.32
C LYS A 736 19.42 15.73 -31.15
N GLU A 737 20.42 14.94 -30.75
CA GLU A 737 21.70 14.78 -31.45
C GLU A 737 21.75 13.50 -32.32
N GLY A 738 20.62 12.79 -32.47
CA GLY A 738 20.58 11.55 -33.25
C GLY A 738 21.19 10.33 -32.54
N LYS A 739 21.38 10.37 -31.22
CA LYS A 739 21.96 9.26 -30.44
C LYS A 739 20.86 8.46 -29.74
N LYS A 740 21.02 7.14 -29.72
CA LYS A 740 20.13 6.24 -28.97
C LYS A 740 20.28 6.48 -27.47
N PHE A 741 19.15 6.50 -26.77
CA PHE A 741 19.12 6.51 -25.30
C PHE A 741 19.69 5.19 -24.75
N GLU A 742 20.50 5.26 -23.70
CA GLU A 742 21.11 4.07 -23.06
C GLU A 742 20.77 4.02 -21.56
N GLY A 743 20.63 2.79 -21.02
CA GLY A 743 20.48 2.55 -19.57
C GLY A 743 19.26 3.23 -18.94
N ASN A 744 19.49 4.04 -17.89
CA ASN A 744 18.42 4.71 -17.14
C ASN A 744 17.70 5.80 -17.95
N GLU A 745 18.36 6.42 -18.92
CA GLU A 745 17.75 7.42 -19.81
C GLU A 745 16.67 6.77 -20.66
N LEU A 746 16.99 5.62 -21.27
CA LEU A 746 16.03 4.84 -22.05
C LEU A 746 14.82 4.42 -21.21
N LYS A 747 15.03 4.00 -19.96
CA LYS A 747 13.93 3.63 -19.06
C LYS A 747 13.00 4.80 -18.75
N ILE A 748 13.54 6.01 -18.53
CA ILE A 748 12.73 7.20 -18.28
C ILE A 748 12.03 7.67 -19.55
N PHE A 749 12.73 7.62 -20.68
CA PHE A 749 12.16 7.94 -21.98
C PHE A 749 11.00 7.01 -22.35
N LEU A 750 11.17 5.69 -22.24
CA LEU A 750 10.10 4.72 -22.46
C LEU A 750 8.91 4.95 -21.52
N LYS A 751 9.16 5.35 -20.26
CA LYS A 751 8.09 5.72 -19.33
C LYS A 751 7.36 7.00 -19.72
N ILE A 752 8.05 8.00 -20.28
CA ILE A 752 7.42 9.22 -20.80
C ILE A 752 6.55 8.85 -21.99
N ARG A 753 7.07 8.05 -22.93
CA ARG A 753 6.32 7.56 -24.09
C ARG A 753 5.08 6.78 -23.65
N GLU A 754 5.24 5.83 -22.73
CA GLU A 754 4.12 5.08 -22.17
C GLU A 754 3.06 5.99 -21.53
N LEU A 755 3.47 7.06 -20.83
CA LEU A 755 2.52 8.03 -20.26
C LEU A 755 1.85 8.94 -21.28
N GLU A 756 2.52 9.26 -22.39
CA GLU A 756 1.96 10.06 -23.48
C GLU A 756 0.99 9.22 -24.32
N GLU A 757 1.34 7.97 -24.62
CA GLU A 757 0.48 7.00 -25.30
C GLU A 757 -0.73 6.64 -24.43
N ASN A 758 -0.56 6.49 -23.11
CA ASN A 758 -1.63 6.15 -22.17
C ASN A 758 -2.15 7.36 -21.38
N LYS A 759 -2.14 8.56 -21.97
CA LYS A 759 -2.52 9.81 -21.30
C LYS A 759 -3.92 9.71 -20.68
N GLU A 760 -4.91 9.29 -21.46
CA GLU A 760 -6.32 9.20 -21.07
C GLU A 760 -6.50 8.17 -19.95
N LYS A 761 -5.77 7.05 -20.01
CA LYS A 761 -5.75 6.03 -18.95
C LYS A 761 -5.21 6.57 -17.64
N GLU A 762 -4.07 7.28 -17.67
CA GLU A 762 -3.47 7.86 -16.46
C GLU A 762 -4.34 8.99 -15.88
N ILE A 763 -4.94 9.84 -16.71
CA ILE A 763 -5.89 10.87 -16.26
C ILE A 763 -7.08 10.21 -15.57
N THR A 764 -7.69 9.20 -16.19
CA THR A 764 -8.82 8.45 -15.60
C THR A 764 -8.43 7.79 -14.28
N ARG A 765 -7.20 7.24 -14.19
CA ARG A 765 -6.67 6.71 -12.93
C ARG A 765 -6.59 7.79 -11.85
N ILE A 766 -6.10 8.99 -12.18
CA ILE A 766 -6.03 10.12 -11.25
C ILE A 766 -7.43 10.59 -10.83
N ILE A 767 -8.41 10.60 -11.75
CA ILE A 767 -9.81 10.90 -11.45
C ILE A 767 -10.35 9.91 -10.41
N VAL A 768 -10.14 8.61 -10.62
CA VAL A 768 -10.56 7.55 -9.68
C VAL A 768 -9.84 7.71 -8.33
N GLU A 769 -8.53 7.93 -8.31
CA GLU A 769 -7.74 8.20 -7.09
C GLU A 769 -8.29 9.43 -6.32
N LYS A 770 -8.72 10.47 -7.04
CA LYS A 770 -9.28 11.68 -6.45
C LYS A 770 -10.66 11.46 -5.86
N HIS A 771 -11.53 10.71 -6.54
CA HIS A 771 -12.86 10.34 -6.00
C HIS A 771 -12.73 9.49 -4.74
N TYR A 772 -11.80 8.52 -4.71
CA TYR A 772 -11.49 7.79 -3.48
C TYR A 772 -11.07 8.75 -2.36
N SER A 773 -10.18 9.70 -2.65
CA SER A 773 -9.75 10.70 -1.67
C SER A 773 -10.90 11.61 -1.18
N MET A 774 -11.90 11.87 -2.03
CA MET A 774 -13.11 12.62 -1.65
C MET A 774 -14.05 11.79 -0.78
N VAL A 775 -14.21 10.49 -1.08
CA VAL A 775 -14.97 9.57 -0.24
C VAL A 775 -14.31 9.48 1.14
N ASP A 776 -12.99 9.25 1.22
CA ASP A 776 -12.21 9.29 2.47
C ASP A 776 -12.50 10.57 3.26
N PHE A 777 -12.36 11.74 2.60
CA PHE A 777 -12.61 13.03 3.22
C PHE A 777 -14.05 13.17 3.74
N TYR A 778 -15.07 12.73 3.00
CA TYR A 778 -16.46 12.85 3.45
C TYR A 778 -16.82 11.85 4.55
N VAL A 779 -16.20 10.67 4.55
CA VAL A 779 -16.31 9.69 5.65
C VAL A 779 -15.71 10.28 6.93
N GLU A 780 -14.52 10.88 6.85
CA GLU A 780 -13.89 11.58 7.99
C GLU A 780 -14.77 12.70 8.55
N GLN A 781 -15.50 13.40 7.68
CA GLN A 781 -16.41 14.47 8.07
C GLN A 781 -17.79 13.96 8.53
N MET A 782 -18.03 12.65 8.55
CA MET A 782 -19.31 11.99 8.86
C MET A 782 -20.49 12.52 8.01
N LYS A 783 -20.24 12.89 6.75
CA LYS A 783 -21.26 13.45 5.83
C LYS A 783 -21.80 12.36 4.89
N ILE A 784 -22.63 11.48 5.42
CA ILE A 784 -23.15 10.26 4.75
C ILE A 784 -23.76 10.56 3.36
N GLU A 785 -24.54 11.63 3.22
CA GLU A 785 -25.15 11.99 1.93
C GLU A 785 -24.11 12.35 0.85
N LYS A 786 -23.03 13.03 1.25
CA LYS A 786 -21.92 13.38 0.36
C LYS A 786 -21.06 12.18 0.01
N VAL A 787 -20.90 11.25 0.96
CA VAL A 787 -20.26 9.95 0.72
C VAL A 787 -21.02 9.21 -0.38
N ARG A 788 -22.35 9.13 -0.30
CA ARG A 788 -23.17 8.46 -1.32
C ARG A 788 -23.03 9.12 -2.69
N GLY A 789 -23.11 10.45 -2.77
CA GLY A 789 -22.90 11.17 -4.03
C GLY A 789 -21.51 10.93 -4.64
N ALA A 790 -20.45 10.98 -3.82
CA ALA A 790 -19.09 10.71 -4.27
C ALA A 790 -18.89 9.23 -4.69
N GLN A 791 -19.56 8.27 -4.04
CA GLN A 791 -19.56 6.87 -4.43
C GLN A 791 -20.27 6.65 -5.78
N GLU A 792 -21.39 7.33 -6.04
CA GLU A 792 -22.07 7.28 -7.33
C GLU A 792 -21.20 7.84 -8.47
N GLU A 793 -20.49 8.96 -8.24
CA GLU A 793 -19.52 9.50 -9.20
C GLU A 793 -18.31 8.57 -9.39
N LEU A 794 -17.79 7.99 -8.31
CA LEU A 794 -16.71 7.00 -8.35
C LEU A 794 -17.10 5.78 -9.18
N GLN A 795 -18.33 5.26 -9.04
CA GLN A 795 -18.80 4.12 -9.83
C GLN A 795 -18.85 4.43 -11.33
N LYS A 796 -19.22 5.66 -11.72
CA LYS A 796 -19.16 6.11 -13.13
C LYS A 796 -17.72 6.16 -13.63
N ALA A 797 -16.81 6.73 -12.85
CA ALA A 797 -15.38 6.78 -13.22
C ALA A 797 -14.76 5.38 -13.34
N LEU A 798 -15.11 4.46 -12.44
CA LEU A 798 -14.69 3.05 -12.52
C LEU A 798 -15.29 2.33 -13.74
N ALA A 799 -16.52 2.67 -14.14
CA ALA A 799 -17.12 2.11 -15.36
C ALA A 799 -16.28 2.45 -16.59
N VAL A 800 -15.99 3.74 -16.78
CA VAL A 800 -15.16 4.24 -17.88
C VAL A 800 -13.76 3.63 -17.82
N GLN A 801 -13.14 3.59 -16.63
CA GLN A 801 -11.81 3.00 -16.45
C GLN A 801 -11.77 1.52 -16.85
N ASN A 802 -12.77 0.73 -16.45
CA ASN A 802 -12.82 -0.70 -16.77
C ASN A 802 -13.05 -0.95 -18.26
N GLU A 803 -13.87 -0.13 -18.91
CA GLU A 803 -14.07 -0.21 -20.36
C GLU A 803 -12.81 0.16 -21.13
N MET A 804 -12.09 1.19 -20.71
CA MET A 804 -10.77 1.53 -21.27
C MET A 804 -9.77 0.40 -21.05
N ASN A 805 -9.69 -0.13 -19.82
CA ASN A 805 -8.75 -1.20 -19.47
C ASN A 805 -8.94 -2.44 -20.33
N PHE A 806 -10.18 -2.77 -20.72
CA PHE A 806 -10.43 -3.85 -21.67
C PHE A 806 -9.62 -3.68 -22.97
N TYR A 807 -9.63 -2.49 -23.58
CA TYR A 807 -8.86 -2.25 -24.81
C TYR A 807 -7.36 -2.20 -24.55
N TYR A 808 -6.90 -1.62 -23.43
CA TYR A 808 -5.47 -1.60 -23.11
C TYR A 808 -4.89 -2.99 -22.84
N GLU A 809 -5.65 -3.86 -22.18
CA GLU A 809 -5.22 -5.21 -21.79
C GLU A 809 -5.53 -6.28 -22.85
N LEU A 810 -6.28 -5.94 -23.90
CA LEU A 810 -6.60 -6.85 -24.99
C LEU A 810 -5.34 -7.24 -25.76
N ASP A 811 -4.83 -8.43 -25.50
CA ASP A 811 -3.74 -9.02 -26.27
C ASP A 811 -4.29 -9.75 -27.51
N LEU A 812 -3.88 -9.28 -28.69
CA LEU A 812 -4.25 -9.86 -29.99
C LEU A 812 -3.14 -10.76 -30.55
N GLN A 813 -1.94 -10.75 -29.95
CA GLN A 813 -0.80 -11.56 -30.37
C GLN A 813 -0.93 -13.00 -29.85
N GLU A 814 -1.40 -13.16 -28.61
CA GLU A 814 -1.48 -14.46 -27.96
C GLU A 814 -2.75 -15.24 -28.39
N LYS A 815 -2.74 -15.69 -29.65
CA LYS A 815 -3.87 -16.41 -30.29
C LYS A 815 -4.39 -17.56 -29.45
N SER A 816 -3.53 -18.30 -28.76
CA SER A 816 -3.90 -19.49 -27.98
C SER A 816 -4.78 -19.19 -26.76
N GLN A 817 -4.66 -17.99 -26.19
CA GLN A 817 -5.33 -17.68 -24.92
C GLN A 817 -6.75 -17.13 -25.10
N ASN A 818 -7.05 -16.45 -26.22
CA ASN A 818 -8.36 -15.82 -26.41
C ASN A 818 -9.19 -16.48 -27.53
N GLN A 819 -10.06 -17.41 -27.13
CA GLN A 819 -11.00 -18.09 -28.04
C GLN A 819 -11.89 -17.10 -28.80
N ILE A 820 -12.27 -15.98 -28.19
CA ILE A 820 -13.12 -14.96 -28.82
C ILE A 820 -12.40 -14.30 -29.99
N VAL A 821 -11.14 -13.92 -29.80
CA VAL A 821 -10.32 -13.32 -30.88
C VAL A 821 -10.19 -14.31 -32.04
N GLN A 822 -10.00 -15.60 -31.78
CA GLN A 822 -9.96 -16.61 -32.86
C GLN A 822 -11.30 -16.77 -33.59
N GLU A 823 -12.41 -16.80 -32.85
CA GLU A 823 -13.75 -16.92 -33.41
C GLU A 823 -14.04 -15.73 -34.35
N VAL A 824 -13.80 -14.51 -33.89
CA VAL A 824 -14.02 -13.28 -34.68
C VAL A 824 -13.02 -13.15 -35.83
N ASN A 825 -11.74 -13.51 -35.62
CA ASN A 825 -10.74 -13.43 -36.69
C ASN A 825 -11.02 -14.38 -37.86
N LYS A 826 -11.77 -15.48 -37.65
CA LYS A 826 -12.24 -16.34 -38.75
C LYS A 826 -13.26 -15.62 -39.65
N GLU A 827 -14.02 -14.67 -39.10
CA GLU A 827 -15.00 -13.87 -39.86
C GLU A 827 -14.29 -12.90 -40.80
N PHE A 828 -13.28 -12.15 -40.31
CA PHE A 828 -12.60 -11.10 -41.08
C PHE A 828 -11.30 -11.51 -41.77
N LYS A 829 -10.71 -12.66 -41.40
CA LYS A 829 -9.45 -13.19 -41.95
C LYS A 829 -8.26 -12.22 -41.86
N VAL A 830 -8.20 -11.41 -40.82
CA VAL A 830 -7.08 -10.47 -40.61
C VAL A 830 -5.80 -11.24 -40.24
N GLU A 831 -4.69 -10.90 -40.89
CA GLU A 831 -3.38 -11.51 -40.64
C GLU A 831 -2.73 -10.97 -39.37
N LEU A 832 -3.24 -11.39 -38.20
CA LEU A 832 -2.75 -10.95 -36.88
C LEU A 832 -1.25 -11.22 -36.60
N GLY A 833 -0.59 -12.02 -37.46
CA GLY A 833 0.85 -12.30 -37.34
C GLY A 833 1.74 -11.21 -37.94
N LEU A 834 1.20 -10.33 -38.80
CA LEU A 834 1.97 -9.26 -39.41
C LEU A 834 2.16 -8.10 -38.43
N GLU A 835 3.41 -7.67 -38.23
CA GLU A 835 3.76 -6.56 -37.33
C GLU A 835 3.01 -5.27 -37.70
N ARG A 836 2.90 -4.95 -39.00
CA ARG A 836 2.13 -3.78 -39.49
C ARG A 836 0.68 -3.79 -39.00
N VAL A 837 0.04 -4.96 -39.05
CA VAL A 837 -1.36 -5.14 -38.65
C VAL A 837 -1.47 -4.99 -37.14
N GLN A 838 -0.52 -5.52 -36.38
CA GLN A 838 -0.46 -5.35 -34.93
C GLN A 838 -0.28 -3.88 -34.51
N LYS A 839 0.58 -3.12 -35.19
CA LYS A 839 0.73 -1.67 -34.95
C LYS A 839 -0.58 -0.93 -35.19
N ARG A 840 -1.26 -1.21 -36.32
CA ARG A 840 -2.59 -0.64 -36.64
C ARG A 840 -3.65 -1.02 -35.61
N LEU A 841 -3.72 -2.28 -35.22
CA LEU A 841 -4.65 -2.76 -34.19
C LEU A 841 -4.38 -2.08 -32.85
N ASN A 842 -3.11 -1.90 -32.46
CA ASN A 842 -2.76 -1.15 -31.26
C ASN A 842 -3.22 0.31 -31.37
N LYS A 843 -3.02 0.97 -32.51
CA LYS A 843 -3.52 2.33 -32.73
C LYS A 843 -5.05 2.42 -32.60
N LEU A 844 -5.78 1.47 -33.19
CA LEU A 844 -7.24 1.37 -33.05
C LEU A 844 -7.67 1.13 -31.60
N LYS A 845 -7.00 0.23 -30.86
CA LYS A 845 -7.27 0.01 -29.42
C LYS A 845 -7.19 1.33 -28.63
N MET A 846 -6.18 2.15 -28.92
CA MET A 846 -5.98 3.44 -28.28
C MET A 846 -7.04 4.46 -28.70
N GLU A 847 -7.46 4.46 -29.96
CA GLU A 847 -8.55 5.30 -30.47
C GLU A 847 -9.88 4.98 -29.80
N TYR A 848 -10.28 3.70 -29.76
CA TYR A 848 -11.49 3.28 -29.04
C TYR A 848 -11.43 3.60 -27.54
N ALA A 849 -10.26 3.44 -26.90
CA ALA A 849 -10.09 3.83 -25.51
C ALA A 849 -10.22 5.35 -25.30
N ARG A 850 -9.77 6.16 -26.27
CA ARG A 850 -9.96 7.63 -26.27
C ARG A 850 -11.43 7.99 -26.45
N ASP A 851 -12.15 7.36 -27.36
CA ASP A 851 -13.58 7.61 -27.57
C ASP A 851 -14.39 7.34 -26.29
N ILE A 852 -14.07 6.24 -25.59
CA ILE A 852 -14.69 5.90 -24.30
C ILE A 852 -14.39 6.97 -23.24
N TYR A 853 -13.16 7.47 -23.21
CA TYR A 853 -12.78 8.56 -22.31
C TYR A 853 -13.53 9.86 -22.63
N GLU A 854 -13.68 10.22 -23.89
CA GLU A 854 -14.40 11.43 -24.33
C GLU A 854 -15.90 11.36 -24.06
N GLN A 855 -16.49 10.16 -24.16
CA GLN A 855 -17.87 9.90 -23.76
C GLN A 855 -18.06 9.86 -22.23
N GLY A 856 -16.96 9.81 -21.48
CA GLY A 856 -16.96 9.81 -20.02
C GLY A 856 -17.52 11.11 -19.45
N ASN A 857 -18.70 11.05 -18.84
CA ASN A 857 -19.31 12.17 -18.12
C ASN A 857 -18.62 12.40 -16.75
N PHE A 858 -17.38 12.88 -16.78
CA PHE A 858 -16.60 13.19 -15.58
C PHE A 858 -17.02 14.54 -14.96
N ASN A 859 -16.89 14.63 -13.64
CA ASN A 859 -17.01 15.92 -12.95
C ASN A 859 -15.89 16.87 -13.42
N PHE A 860 -16.27 18.02 -14.00
CA PHE A 860 -15.35 18.97 -14.63
C PHE A 860 -14.19 19.40 -13.71
N TYR A 861 -14.47 19.68 -12.45
CA TYR A 861 -13.43 20.12 -11.50
C TYR A 861 -12.42 19.02 -11.17
N ILE A 862 -12.88 17.77 -11.12
CA ILE A 862 -12.01 16.61 -10.87
C ILE A 862 -11.18 16.31 -12.11
N LEU A 863 -11.78 16.43 -13.30
CA LEU A 863 -11.08 16.30 -14.57
C LEU A 863 -9.98 17.38 -14.73
N GLU A 864 -10.28 18.64 -14.45
CA GLU A 864 -9.32 19.74 -14.47
C GLU A 864 -8.14 19.49 -13.51
N TYR A 865 -8.44 19.03 -12.28
CA TYR A 865 -7.44 18.62 -11.31
C TYR A 865 -6.56 17.49 -11.85
N ALA A 866 -7.18 16.46 -12.45
CA ALA A 866 -6.47 15.29 -12.96
C ALA A 866 -5.53 15.63 -14.13
N ILE A 867 -5.98 16.51 -15.04
CA ILE A 867 -5.15 17.01 -16.15
C ILE A 867 -3.93 17.78 -15.62
N LYS A 868 -4.13 18.68 -14.64
CA LYS A 868 -3.02 19.44 -14.03
C LYS A 868 -2.02 18.52 -13.33
N GLU A 869 -2.50 17.54 -12.57
CA GLU A 869 -1.65 16.58 -11.87
C GLU A 869 -0.90 15.65 -12.86
N TYR A 870 -1.54 15.23 -13.95
CA TYR A 870 -0.90 14.47 -15.03
C TYR A 870 0.25 15.26 -15.66
N PHE A 871 0.02 16.51 -16.09
CA PHE A 871 1.07 17.32 -16.70
C PHE A 871 2.21 17.63 -15.73
N LYS A 872 1.91 17.80 -14.43
CA LYS A 872 2.94 17.94 -13.39
C LYS A 872 3.81 16.68 -13.28
N ARG A 873 3.21 15.47 -13.32
CA ARG A 873 3.97 14.20 -13.31
C ARG A 873 4.83 14.06 -14.57
N LEU A 874 4.27 14.38 -15.74
CA LEU A 874 4.98 14.34 -17.03
C LEU A 874 6.16 15.32 -17.04
N TYR A 875 5.95 16.55 -16.59
CA TYR A 875 6.98 17.59 -16.48
C TYR A 875 8.14 17.16 -15.57
N ASN A 876 7.83 16.59 -14.39
CA ASN A 876 8.86 16.10 -13.47
C ASN A 876 9.72 14.98 -14.07
N LEU A 877 9.13 14.10 -14.90
CA LEU A 877 9.87 13.06 -15.61
C LEU A 877 10.75 13.63 -16.72
N LYS A 878 10.23 14.58 -17.50
CA LYS A 878 10.99 15.29 -18.55
C LYS A 878 12.19 16.02 -17.96
N ASN A 879 12.00 16.79 -16.88
CA ASN A 879 13.10 17.46 -16.18
C ASN A 879 14.16 16.47 -15.65
N ARG A 880 13.74 15.30 -15.17
CA ARG A 880 14.67 14.27 -14.71
C ARG A 880 15.48 13.68 -15.87
N LEU A 881 14.86 13.52 -17.04
CA LEU A 881 15.56 13.08 -18.25
C LEU A 881 16.59 14.13 -18.68
N GLU A 882 16.21 15.40 -18.73
CA GLU A 882 17.09 16.52 -19.08
C GLU A 882 18.29 16.62 -18.12
N GLN A 883 18.06 16.52 -16.80
CA GLN A 883 19.14 16.52 -15.80
C GLN A 883 20.15 15.38 -16.03
N MET A 884 19.69 14.16 -16.35
CA MET A 884 20.59 13.04 -16.63
C MET A 884 21.42 13.28 -17.90
N GLN A 885 20.80 13.85 -18.94
CA GLN A 885 21.51 14.21 -20.18
C GLN A 885 22.56 15.28 -19.93
N GLU A 886 22.24 16.32 -19.15
CA GLU A 886 23.20 17.35 -18.75
C GLU A 886 24.38 16.76 -17.96
N ASP A 887 24.12 15.86 -17.02
CA ASP A 887 25.17 15.21 -16.24
C ASP A 887 26.07 14.33 -17.11
N ARG A 888 25.50 13.65 -18.11
CA ARG A 888 26.28 12.90 -19.13
C ARG A 888 27.16 13.84 -19.95
N LEU A 889 26.64 14.99 -20.36
CA LEU A 889 27.41 16.00 -21.09
C LEU A 889 28.53 16.61 -20.24
N LYS A 890 28.26 16.92 -18.95
CA LYS A 890 29.27 17.40 -18.00
C LYS A 890 30.37 16.36 -17.80
N LYS A 891 30.01 15.08 -17.65
CA LYS A 891 30.96 13.97 -17.53
C LYS A 891 31.82 13.77 -18.78
N LYS A 892 31.23 13.93 -19.99
CA LYS A 892 31.99 13.92 -21.25
C LYS A 892 32.95 15.10 -21.35
N LYS A 893 32.52 16.31 -20.98
CA LYS A 893 33.38 17.51 -20.96
C LYS A 893 34.53 17.36 -19.96
N SER A 894 34.30 16.79 -18.77
CA SER A 894 35.38 16.53 -17.80
C SER A 894 36.38 15.49 -18.30
N LEU A 895 35.92 14.44 -18.99
CA LEU A 895 36.82 13.44 -19.59
C LEU A 895 37.67 14.03 -20.74
N ASN A 896 37.07 14.89 -21.56
CA ASN A 896 37.80 15.52 -22.67
C ASN A 896 38.81 16.58 -22.19
N ASN A 897 38.47 17.32 -21.13
CA ASN A 897 39.40 18.26 -20.50
C ASN A 897 40.58 17.54 -19.83
N ASN A 898 40.36 16.38 -19.20
CA ASN A 898 41.43 15.59 -18.61
C ASN A 898 42.38 15.02 -19.69
N ASN A 899 41.85 14.56 -20.84
CA ASN A 899 42.68 14.10 -21.95
C ASN A 899 43.47 15.22 -22.65
N SER A 900 43.13 16.49 -22.42
CA SER A 900 43.82 17.64 -23.02
C SER A 900 44.99 18.14 -22.19
N GLN A 901 45.10 17.74 -20.91
CA GLN A 901 46.23 18.12 -20.05
C GLN A 901 47.42 17.15 -20.10
N ASP A 902 47.23 15.92 -20.61
CA ASP A 902 48.29 14.91 -20.71
C ASP A 902 49.07 14.92 -22.03
N ASN A 903 48.76 15.82 -22.97
CA ASN A 903 49.45 15.96 -24.26
C ASN A 903 50.56 17.04 -24.29
N LYS A 904 51.09 17.47 -23.14
CA LYS A 904 52.46 17.99 -23.14
C LYS A 904 53.42 16.80 -23.17
N PRO A 905 54.34 16.69 -24.15
CA PRO A 905 55.43 15.71 -24.11
C PRO A 905 56.38 16.07 -22.96
N GLY A 906 55.96 15.72 -21.74
CA GLY A 906 56.74 15.79 -20.54
C GLY A 906 57.70 14.61 -20.54
N PHE A 907 58.96 14.93 -20.83
CA PHE A 907 60.14 14.22 -20.39
C PHE A 907 59.85 13.42 -19.10
N GLY A 908 60.10 12.11 -19.14
CA GLY A 908 59.79 11.18 -18.06
C GLY A 908 60.26 11.72 -16.70
N SER A 909 59.31 12.20 -15.89
CA SER A 909 59.53 12.32 -14.46
C SER A 909 59.47 10.90 -13.88
N PRO A 910 60.54 10.40 -13.25
CA PRO A 910 60.51 9.10 -12.61
C PRO A 910 59.39 9.08 -11.58
N LEU A 911 58.67 7.95 -11.49
CA LEU A 911 57.72 7.63 -10.44
C LEU A 911 58.17 8.24 -9.10
N SER A 912 57.59 9.38 -8.73
CA SER A 912 58.01 10.08 -7.52
C SER A 912 57.49 9.30 -6.33
N LEU A 913 58.39 8.53 -5.71
CA LEU A 913 58.25 7.87 -4.42
C LEU A 913 57.80 8.80 -3.27
N SER A 914 57.63 10.10 -3.49
CA SER A 914 57.17 11.07 -2.50
C SER A 914 55.71 10.89 -2.06
N ASN A 915 54.83 10.33 -2.90
CA ASN A 915 53.45 10.03 -2.47
C ASN A 915 53.35 8.83 -1.52
N LEU A 916 54.37 7.97 -1.47
CA LEU A 916 54.48 6.88 -0.49
C LEU A 916 54.87 7.37 0.92
N PHE A 917 55.35 8.62 1.05
CA PHE A 917 55.70 9.23 2.34
C PHE A 917 54.73 10.33 2.80
N SER A 918 53.62 10.54 2.10
CA SER A 918 52.50 11.31 2.67
C SER A 918 51.90 10.54 3.85
N ALA A 919 51.43 11.23 4.89
CA ALA A 919 50.88 10.58 6.08
C ALA A 919 49.75 9.56 5.76
N GLY A 920 49.04 9.75 4.65
CA GLY A 920 48.06 8.80 4.13
C GLY A 920 48.66 7.55 3.47
N GLY A 921 49.79 7.67 2.79
CA GLY A 921 50.51 6.54 2.17
C GLY A 921 51.12 5.60 3.21
N VAL A 922 51.70 6.14 4.30
CA VAL A 922 52.20 5.34 5.42
C VAL A 922 51.06 4.57 6.10
N PHE A 923 49.88 5.19 6.24
CA PHE A 923 48.69 4.52 6.77
C PHE A 923 48.18 3.39 5.86
N GLN A 924 48.17 3.60 4.54
CA GLN A 924 47.74 2.58 3.58
C GLN A 924 48.72 1.39 3.53
N ILE A 925 50.03 1.63 3.60
CA ILE A 925 51.03 0.56 3.66
C ILE A 925 50.95 -0.17 5.00
N ALA A 926 50.79 0.54 6.13
CA ALA A 926 50.61 -0.06 7.44
C ALA A 926 49.32 -0.89 7.50
N PHE A 927 48.25 -0.44 6.85
CA PHE A 927 46.98 -1.16 6.78
C PHE A 927 47.06 -2.40 5.88
N LEU A 928 47.78 -2.32 4.75
CA LEU A 928 48.05 -3.47 3.89
C LEU A 928 48.95 -4.50 4.59
N LEU A 929 50.00 -4.06 5.29
CA LEU A 929 50.84 -4.94 6.10
C LEU A 929 50.05 -5.57 7.25
N PHE A 930 49.16 -4.81 7.89
CA PHE A 930 48.25 -5.34 8.91
C PHE A 930 47.29 -6.40 8.34
N LEU A 931 46.73 -6.17 7.14
CA LEU A 931 45.90 -7.16 6.45
C LEU A 931 46.69 -8.40 6.06
N VAL A 932 47.93 -8.25 5.58
CA VAL A 932 48.81 -9.39 5.28
C VAL A 932 49.16 -10.17 6.54
N VAL A 933 49.43 -9.49 7.68
CA VAL A 933 49.65 -10.14 8.98
C VAL A 933 48.39 -10.84 9.48
N LEU A 934 47.20 -10.25 9.32
CA LEU A 934 45.91 -10.86 9.67
C LEU A 934 45.65 -12.12 8.83
N VAL A 935 45.90 -12.04 7.53
CA VAL A 935 45.74 -13.16 6.59
C VAL A 935 46.75 -14.26 6.92
N LEU A 936 48.04 -13.94 7.11
CA LEU A 936 49.06 -14.91 7.49
C LEU A 936 48.81 -15.51 8.88
N SER A 937 48.27 -14.74 9.82
CA SER A 937 47.82 -15.22 11.14
C SER A 937 46.61 -16.15 11.03
N PHE A 938 45.75 -15.97 10.03
CA PHE A 938 44.61 -16.85 9.78
C PHE A 938 45.03 -18.18 9.15
N PHE A 939 46.10 -18.18 8.33
CA PHE A 939 46.56 -19.36 7.60
C PHE A 939 47.67 -20.18 8.31
N ASN A 940 48.44 -19.59 9.24
CA ASN A 940 49.45 -20.32 10.02
C ASN A 940 49.04 -20.46 11.50
N SER A 941 48.19 -21.44 11.81
CA SER A 941 47.68 -21.71 13.15
C SER A 941 48.73 -22.16 14.18
N ASP A 942 49.94 -22.53 13.76
CA ASP A 942 51.00 -23.01 14.65
C ASP A 942 52.01 -21.94 15.08
N LEU A 943 52.10 -20.80 14.37
CA LEU A 943 52.95 -19.66 14.77
C LEU A 943 52.27 -18.76 15.82
N ALA A 944 50.95 -18.69 15.81
CA ALA A 944 50.17 -17.86 16.73
C ALA A 944 50.16 -18.36 18.19
N LYS A 945 50.61 -19.58 18.47
CA LYS A 945 50.59 -20.14 19.83
C LYS A 945 51.77 -19.73 20.71
N ASN A 946 52.84 -19.18 20.14
CA ASN A 946 54.07 -18.88 20.89
C ASN A 946 54.53 -17.41 20.84
N MET A 947 53.77 -16.49 20.21
CA MET A 947 54.13 -15.07 20.20
C MET A 947 53.32 -14.27 21.22
N ASN A 948 54.03 -13.74 22.22
CA ASN A 948 53.48 -12.82 23.22
C ASN A 948 53.19 -11.46 22.57
N ILE A 949 51.95 -10.97 22.68
CA ILE A 949 51.45 -9.75 22.00
C ILE A 949 52.32 -8.51 22.32
N GLU A 950 52.95 -8.47 23.48
CA GLU A 950 53.90 -7.40 23.87
C GLU A 950 55.16 -7.32 22.97
N GLN A 951 55.62 -8.43 22.39
CA GLN A 951 56.82 -8.42 21.53
C GLN A 951 56.52 -7.87 20.13
N ILE A 952 55.30 -8.07 19.63
CA ILE A 952 54.87 -7.54 18.33
C ILE A 952 54.81 -6.00 18.37
N PHE A 953 54.34 -5.44 19.49
CA PHE A 953 54.29 -3.98 19.66
C PHE A 953 55.67 -3.32 19.78
N LYS A 954 56.64 -3.99 20.43
CA LYS A 954 58.01 -3.47 20.55
C LYS A 954 58.79 -3.43 19.24
N ILE A 955 58.46 -4.31 18.28
CA ILE A 955 59.11 -4.36 16.97
C ILE A 955 58.51 -3.32 16.02
N GLY A 956 57.21 -3.03 16.13
CA GLY A 956 56.52 -2.07 15.26
C GLY A 956 56.73 -0.59 15.60
N PHE A 957 57.00 -0.25 16.86
CA PHE A 957 57.13 1.14 17.32
C PHE A 957 58.21 1.28 18.41
N PRO A 958 59.51 1.36 18.05
CA PRO A 958 60.56 1.61 19.02
C PRO A 958 60.50 3.08 19.48
N GLY A 959 59.79 3.35 20.58
CA GLY A 959 59.76 4.68 21.20
C GLY A 959 58.53 5.02 22.05
N PHE A 960 57.46 4.22 22.03
CA PHE A 960 56.25 4.50 22.81
C PHE A 960 56.20 3.67 24.10
N SER A 961 56.33 4.31 25.26
CA SER A 961 56.08 3.73 26.58
C SER A 961 54.73 4.26 27.09
N PHE A 962 53.73 3.40 27.26
CA PHE A 962 52.48 3.76 27.92
C PHE A 962 52.59 3.52 29.43
N LYS A 963 52.12 4.49 30.22
CA LYS A 963 51.85 4.37 31.65
C LYS A 963 50.38 4.06 31.87
#